data_AF-A0A4Q7U7W8-F1
#
_entry.id   AF-A0A4Q7U7W8-F1
#
_cell.length_a   1.000
_cell.length_b   1.000
_cell.length_c   1.000
_cell.angle_alpha   90.00
_cell.angle_beta   90.00
_cell.angle_gamma   90.00
#
_symmetry.space_group_name_H-M   'P 1'
#
loop_
_entity.id
_entity.type
_entity.pdbx_description
1 polymer ?
#
loop_
_entity_poly.entity_id
_entity_poly.type
_entity_poly.pdbx_seq_one_letter_code
_entity_poly.pdbx_strand_id
1 'polypeptide(L)'
;MGEHSDGARPETDAAGSAAADGPEFAADQAPRVRPLSYPGVHPAGSVVITQDRVWPIRDRWSEPLDWERSAAQRLGTTRVQLDAPSAERLGLSTTTLPHLNSVLEEGLGVVADGLVPVLAIGSNASPAQLRHKFGTEPGVLMVPSLRARVTGLRVGFAGFVASLGYVPATIFPEPGAQIELAVQFLSRSQLRAVDRTETPWYRRVWIADAEIQLQTGETLRGAYAYVALGGYLGDADGGFVMGATTGEPEPSVGRRFGTQSALLLRMLREPGIAAAWGSAAAPLTLAGAAPAASARVLREAGLVLLENPLAELPDQIGRAAQRYGEHFTVVAPELRSVSAEPGHAGDRLHVTVARTHDLLERKGISVVRLGAELQRVLGDPHHVEVVSEALAQEVGPAAPRVVATVYRERADAAPDAAPDTIEIDHMIRMGAGLEVGERAVVRPVEVSRPTGFDALLGIPNYVSFRVTLADPASTEREVCLMSALSLQLLGVTSGDYVVLEGSPGSDGVVPTVVIKAFELPDDVWQERVRVSGGTWGGRFPGARDTLGVHPDIPTIFIDASTRARLGVGEQQLAVVRARPARRQQFGNELREMLLLLAVAFIGIVGLIPDAWIGGALVAALLVGAFALMTLKMRRRLSHRAQRPLRAAVRGRRRGSGGSR
;
A
#
# COMPACT_ATOMS: atom_id res chain seq x y z
N MET A 1 -15.12 -1.87 -55.03
CA MET A 1 -14.09 -2.77 -55.59
C MET A 1 -12.79 -2.39 -54.91
N GLY A 2 -12.37 -3.21 -53.95
CA GLY A 2 -11.42 -2.88 -52.90
C GLY A 2 -11.87 -3.57 -51.62
N GLU A 3 -11.57 -4.86 -51.54
CA GLU A 3 -11.93 -5.76 -50.44
C GLU A 3 -11.13 -5.40 -49.18
N HIS A 4 -11.82 -5.15 -48.07
CA HIS A 4 -11.21 -5.19 -46.74
C HIS A 4 -11.43 -6.60 -46.18
N SER A 5 -10.33 -7.32 -46.04
CA SER A 5 -10.27 -8.62 -45.37
C SER A 5 -10.57 -8.45 -43.88
N ASP A 6 -11.68 -9.03 -43.44
CA ASP A 6 -11.97 -9.32 -42.04
C ASP A 6 -10.91 -10.28 -41.49
N GLY A 7 -9.95 -9.73 -40.75
CA GLY A 7 -9.03 -10.49 -39.92
C GLY A 7 -9.74 -10.88 -38.62
N ALA A 8 -10.37 -12.05 -38.62
CA ALA A 8 -10.89 -12.69 -37.42
C ALA A 8 -9.78 -12.75 -36.35
N ARG A 9 -10.01 -12.07 -35.22
CA ARG A 9 -9.20 -12.26 -34.01
C ARG A 9 -9.40 -13.71 -33.55
N PRO A 10 -8.33 -14.45 -33.19
CA PRO A 10 -8.49 -15.79 -32.66
C PRO A 10 -9.23 -15.69 -31.33
N GLU A 11 -10.37 -16.39 -31.23
CA GLU A 11 -11.02 -16.70 -29.97
C GLU A 11 -9.99 -17.39 -29.06
N THR A 12 -9.51 -16.67 -28.06
CA THR A 12 -8.70 -17.24 -27.00
C THR A 12 -9.61 -18.04 -26.08
N ASP A 13 -9.68 -19.34 -26.33
CA ASP A 13 -10.04 -20.33 -25.32
C ASP A 13 -9.03 -20.25 -24.17
N ALA A 14 -9.28 -19.37 -23.20
CA ALA A 14 -8.60 -19.32 -21.91
C ALA A 14 -9.58 -18.93 -20.80
N ALA A 15 -10.79 -19.49 -20.83
CA ALA A 15 -11.66 -19.54 -19.68
C ALA A 15 -11.40 -20.86 -18.93
N GLY A 16 -10.79 -20.78 -17.75
CA GLY A 16 -10.83 -21.87 -16.76
C GLY A 16 -9.53 -22.61 -16.48
N SER A 17 -8.56 -21.94 -15.86
CA SER A 17 -7.76 -22.58 -14.81
C SER A 17 -7.72 -21.63 -13.62
N ALA A 18 -8.77 -21.74 -12.81
CA ALA A 18 -8.86 -21.09 -11.52
C ALA A 18 -8.02 -21.92 -10.53
N ALA A 19 -7.03 -21.26 -9.92
CA ALA A 19 -6.03 -21.80 -9.00
C ALA A 19 -5.04 -22.82 -9.60
N ALA A 20 -3.75 -22.61 -9.34
CA ALA A 20 -2.67 -23.52 -9.72
C ALA A 20 -2.54 -24.66 -8.70
N ASP A 21 -3.66 -25.31 -8.34
CA ASP A 21 -3.70 -26.36 -7.32
C ASP A 21 -3.44 -27.74 -7.89
N GLY A 22 -2.19 -27.95 -8.30
CA GLY A 22 -1.72 -29.28 -8.66
C GLY A 22 -1.64 -30.21 -7.45
N PRO A 23 -1.84 -31.54 -7.63
CA PRO A 23 -1.71 -32.54 -6.57
C PRO A 23 -0.34 -32.50 -5.89
N GLU A 24 0.70 -32.02 -6.57
CA GLU A 24 2.05 -31.79 -6.03
C GLU A 24 2.11 -30.81 -4.86
N PHE A 25 1.09 -29.97 -4.67
CA PHE A 25 1.01 -29.00 -3.58
C PHE A 25 0.23 -29.51 -2.37
N ALA A 26 -0.32 -30.72 -2.41
CA ALA A 26 -1.02 -31.31 -1.27
C ALA A 26 -0.06 -31.55 -0.09
N ALA A 27 -0.56 -31.44 1.15
CA ALA A 27 0.28 -31.54 2.34
C ALA A 27 1.01 -32.88 2.49
N ASP A 28 0.48 -33.97 1.92
CA ASP A 28 1.09 -35.31 1.90
C ASP A 28 2.27 -35.42 0.91
N GLN A 29 2.44 -34.44 0.03
CA GLN A 29 3.61 -34.28 -0.85
C GLN A 29 4.75 -33.51 -0.18
N ALA A 30 4.56 -33.02 1.04
CA ALA A 30 5.56 -32.23 1.75
C ALA A 30 6.89 -33.01 1.85
N PRO A 31 8.05 -32.34 1.68
CA PRO A 31 9.36 -32.95 1.94
C PRO A 31 9.46 -33.59 3.33
N ARG A 32 8.71 -33.09 4.32
CA ARG A 32 8.62 -33.69 5.65
C ARG A 32 7.99 -35.10 5.67
N VAL A 33 7.14 -35.42 4.70
CA VAL A 33 6.51 -36.74 4.50
C VAL A 33 7.28 -37.55 3.46
N ARG A 34 7.84 -36.90 2.45
CA ARG A 34 8.63 -37.50 1.36
C ARG A 34 10.04 -36.89 1.32
N PRO A 35 10.98 -37.29 2.20
CA PRO A 35 12.31 -36.66 2.33
C PRO A 35 13.10 -36.47 1.03
N LEU A 36 13.03 -37.42 0.10
CA LEU A 36 13.75 -37.35 -1.17
C LEU A 36 13.16 -36.34 -2.17
N SER A 37 11.94 -35.85 -1.92
CA SER A 37 11.37 -34.77 -2.73
C SER A 37 11.93 -33.40 -2.36
N TYR A 38 12.72 -33.27 -1.28
CA TYR A 38 13.31 -32.00 -0.85
C TYR A 38 14.06 -31.30 -2.00
N PRO A 39 13.86 -29.97 -2.21
CA PRO A 39 13.11 -29.02 -1.37
C PRO A 39 11.58 -28.99 -1.60
N GLY A 40 11.04 -29.89 -2.42
CA GLY A 40 9.63 -29.93 -2.80
C GLY A 40 9.38 -29.14 -4.08
N VAL A 41 8.15 -29.22 -4.60
CA VAL A 41 7.77 -28.48 -5.81
C VAL A 41 7.49 -27.02 -5.47
N HIS A 42 8.06 -26.12 -6.28
CA HIS A 42 7.85 -24.68 -6.21
C HIS A 42 6.80 -24.25 -7.25
N PRO A 43 5.98 -23.23 -6.95
CA PRO A 43 5.11 -22.61 -7.94
C PRO A 43 5.94 -22.02 -9.09
N ALA A 44 5.48 -22.19 -10.34
CA ALA A 44 6.18 -21.68 -11.53
C ALA A 44 6.19 -20.14 -11.62
N GLY A 45 5.25 -19.49 -10.93
CA GLY A 45 5.07 -18.03 -10.92
C GLY A 45 4.89 -17.48 -9.51
N SER A 46 4.71 -16.16 -9.43
CA SER A 46 4.33 -15.49 -8.20
C SER A 46 2.89 -15.85 -7.81
N VAL A 47 2.66 -16.23 -6.56
CA VAL A 47 1.39 -16.78 -6.08
C VAL A 47 1.07 -16.38 -4.64
N VAL A 48 -0.19 -16.46 -4.25
CA VAL A 48 -0.62 -16.51 -2.84
C VAL A 48 -0.85 -17.97 -2.47
N ILE A 49 -0.10 -18.47 -1.48
CA ILE A 49 -0.21 -19.84 -0.97
C ILE A 49 -1.20 -19.85 0.19
N THR A 50 -2.24 -20.67 0.13
CA THR A 50 -3.21 -20.88 1.22
C THR A 50 -3.25 -22.34 1.71
N GLN A 51 -4.14 -22.65 2.65
CA GLN A 51 -4.31 -24.02 3.17
C GLN A 51 -4.62 -25.04 2.08
N ASP A 52 -5.38 -24.65 1.07
CA ASP A 52 -5.97 -25.54 0.07
C ASP A 52 -5.92 -24.98 -1.35
N ARG A 53 -5.48 -23.73 -1.51
CA ARG A 53 -5.35 -23.04 -2.79
C ARG A 53 -3.97 -22.44 -3.06
N VAL A 54 -3.64 -22.27 -4.34
CA VAL A 54 -2.50 -21.50 -4.83
C VAL A 54 -3.03 -20.53 -5.88
N TRP A 55 -3.14 -19.25 -5.52
CA TRP A 55 -3.72 -18.23 -6.40
C TRP A 55 -2.62 -17.46 -7.13
N PRO A 56 -2.60 -17.45 -8.48
CA PRO A 56 -1.66 -16.64 -9.24
C PRO A 56 -1.74 -15.14 -8.88
N ILE A 57 -0.59 -14.49 -8.78
CA ILE A 57 -0.49 -13.04 -8.68
C ILE A 57 -0.27 -12.46 -10.07
N ARG A 58 -1.07 -11.45 -10.40
CA ARG A 58 -1.03 -10.67 -11.63
C ARG A 58 -0.60 -9.24 -11.32
N ASP A 59 -0.20 -8.50 -12.34
CA ASP A 59 0.00 -7.07 -12.20
C ASP A 59 -1.32 -6.35 -11.87
N ARG A 60 -1.26 -5.04 -11.72
CA ARG A 60 -2.44 -4.20 -11.48
C ARG A 60 -3.46 -4.24 -12.61
N TRP A 61 -3.08 -4.61 -13.83
CA TRP A 61 -3.94 -4.66 -15.02
C TRP A 61 -4.48 -6.07 -15.31
N SER A 62 -4.20 -7.04 -14.43
CA SER A 62 -4.55 -8.46 -14.55
C SER A 62 -3.69 -9.27 -15.54
N GLU A 63 -2.60 -8.69 -16.03
CA GLU A 63 -1.59 -9.34 -16.86
C GLU A 63 -0.55 -10.10 -16.02
N PRO A 64 0.21 -11.04 -16.61
CA PRO A 64 1.36 -11.64 -15.95
C PRO A 64 2.37 -10.59 -15.44
N LEU A 65 2.95 -10.86 -14.27
CA LEU A 65 4.08 -10.07 -13.75
C LEU A 65 5.32 -10.25 -14.63
N ASP A 66 6.12 -9.19 -14.76
CA ASP A 66 7.31 -9.16 -15.60
C ASP A 66 8.37 -8.24 -14.97
N TRP A 67 9.62 -8.72 -14.92
CA TRP A 67 10.76 -7.98 -14.35
C TRP A 67 11.11 -6.74 -15.17
N GLU A 68 10.88 -6.75 -16.48
CA GLU A 68 11.35 -5.71 -17.41
C GLU A 68 10.35 -4.55 -17.61
N ARG A 69 9.37 -4.38 -16.70
CA ARG A 69 8.38 -3.32 -16.82
C ARG A 69 8.99 -1.92 -16.62
N SER A 70 8.45 -0.96 -17.36
CA SER A 70 8.88 0.45 -17.34
C SER A 70 8.69 1.15 -15.99
N ALA A 71 7.75 0.68 -15.16
CA ALA A 71 7.49 1.22 -13.83
C ALA A 71 7.29 0.09 -12.81
N ALA A 72 8.01 0.17 -11.68
CA ALA A 72 7.84 -0.74 -10.57
C ALA A 72 6.45 -0.57 -9.93
N GLN A 73 5.85 -1.69 -9.54
CA GLN A 73 4.53 -1.73 -8.93
C GLN A 73 4.62 -2.16 -7.46
N ARG A 74 3.98 -1.44 -6.54
CA ARG A 74 3.91 -1.89 -5.14
C ARG A 74 3.15 -3.20 -5.01
N LEU A 75 3.71 -4.16 -4.27
CA LEU A 75 3.14 -5.47 -3.97
C LEU A 75 1.64 -5.43 -3.64
N GLY A 76 1.22 -4.52 -2.75
CA GLY A 76 -0.18 -4.43 -2.31
C GLY A 76 -1.18 -4.13 -3.44
N THR A 77 -0.73 -3.52 -4.53
CA THR A 77 -1.56 -3.15 -5.69
C THR A 77 -1.62 -4.23 -6.76
N THR A 78 -0.85 -5.32 -6.62
CA THR A 78 -0.95 -6.48 -7.52
C THR A 78 -2.33 -7.11 -7.41
N ARG A 79 -2.76 -7.88 -8.41
CA ARG A 79 -4.06 -8.57 -8.39
C ARG A 79 -3.90 -10.05 -8.12
N VAL A 80 -4.91 -10.68 -7.55
CA VAL A 80 -4.91 -12.11 -7.20
C VAL A 80 -5.99 -12.82 -8.00
N GLN A 81 -5.61 -13.87 -8.70
CA GLN A 81 -6.51 -14.71 -9.47
C GLN A 81 -7.20 -15.75 -8.57
N LEU A 82 -8.23 -15.29 -7.84
CA LEU A 82 -9.09 -16.13 -7.01
C LEU A 82 -10.05 -16.98 -7.85
N ASP A 83 -10.41 -18.16 -7.35
CA ASP A 83 -11.62 -18.85 -7.79
C ASP A 83 -12.88 -18.19 -7.21
N ALA A 84 -14.03 -18.34 -7.89
CA ALA A 84 -15.28 -17.70 -7.47
C ALA A 84 -15.71 -18.05 -6.03
N PRO A 85 -15.66 -19.33 -5.58
CA PRO A 85 -15.96 -19.67 -4.18
C PRO A 85 -15.05 -18.95 -3.17
N SER A 86 -13.77 -18.80 -3.49
CA SER A 86 -12.80 -18.10 -2.63
C SER A 86 -13.07 -16.60 -2.58
N ALA A 87 -13.42 -15.98 -3.71
CA ALA A 87 -13.82 -14.57 -3.76
C ALA A 87 -15.10 -14.33 -2.93
N GLU A 88 -16.12 -15.19 -3.07
CA GLU A 88 -17.36 -15.11 -2.29
C GLU A 88 -17.12 -15.24 -0.79
N ARG A 89 -16.27 -16.19 -0.36
CA ARG A 89 -15.92 -16.36 1.07
C ARG A 89 -15.23 -15.13 1.66
N LEU A 90 -14.45 -14.42 0.85
CA LEU A 90 -13.75 -13.20 1.27
C LEU A 90 -14.61 -11.94 1.08
N GLY A 91 -15.83 -12.05 0.54
CA GLY A 91 -16.66 -10.88 0.23
C GLY A 91 -16.06 -9.98 -0.84
N LEU A 92 -15.28 -10.55 -1.77
CA LEU A 92 -14.60 -9.85 -2.85
C LEU A 92 -15.29 -10.08 -4.20
N SER A 93 -14.97 -9.23 -5.17
CA SER A 93 -15.52 -9.33 -6.52
C SER A 93 -15.22 -10.68 -7.17
N THR A 94 -16.26 -11.30 -7.76
CA THR A 94 -16.14 -12.54 -8.56
C THR A 94 -15.94 -12.25 -10.05
N THR A 95 -16.10 -11.00 -10.47
CA THR A 95 -16.02 -10.58 -11.88
C THR A 95 -14.72 -9.87 -12.21
N THR A 96 -13.99 -9.40 -11.21
CA THR A 96 -12.71 -8.70 -11.36
C THR A 96 -11.71 -9.26 -10.36
N LEU A 97 -10.45 -9.45 -10.77
CA LEU A 97 -9.42 -9.94 -9.86
C LEU A 97 -9.16 -8.92 -8.74
N PRO A 98 -9.37 -9.27 -7.45
CA PRO A 98 -9.15 -8.32 -6.37
C PRO A 98 -7.68 -7.97 -6.21
N HIS A 99 -7.41 -6.80 -5.64
CA HIS A 99 -6.05 -6.41 -5.27
C HIS A 99 -5.54 -7.25 -4.10
N LEU A 100 -4.24 -7.48 -4.03
CA LEU A 100 -3.60 -8.27 -2.99
C LEU A 100 -3.87 -7.69 -1.61
N ASN A 101 -3.85 -6.37 -1.44
CA ASN A 101 -4.23 -5.75 -0.16
C ASN A 101 -5.66 -6.12 0.24
N SER A 102 -6.63 -6.09 -0.67
CA SER A 102 -8.00 -6.52 -0.36
C SER A 102 -8.06 -7.99 0.07
N VAL A 103 -7.31 -8.88 -0.59
CA VAL A 103 -7.25 -10.31 -0.21
C VAL A 103 -6.63 -10.50 1.18
N LEU A 104 -5.55 -9.78 1.48
CA LEU A 104 -4.87 -9.85 2.77
C LEU A 104 -5.69 -9.22 3.91
N GLU A 105 -6.41 -8.13 3.64
CA GLU A 105 -7.28 -7.47 4.61
C GLU A 105 -8.43 -8.40 5.02
N GLU A 106 -9.14 -8.98 4.06
CA GLU A 106 -10.26 -9.88 4.34
C GLU A 106 -9.78 -11.24 4.90
N GLY A 107 -8.63 -11.74 4.44
CA GLY A 107 -8.11 -13.05 4.82
C GLY A 107 -7.33 -13.05 6.14
N LEU A 108 -6.60 -11.97 6.45
CA LEU A 108 -5.65 -11.90 7.56
C LEU A 108 -5.80 -10.64 8.44
N GLY A 109 -6.58 -9.65 8.03
CA GLY A 109 -6.68 -8.36 8.73
C GLY A 109 -5.40 -7.53 8.64
N VAL A 110 -4.60 -7.69 7.58
CA VAL A 110 -3.34 -6.96 7.36
C VAL A 110 -3.23 -6.49 5.91
N VAL A 111 -2.40 -5.48 5.67
CA VAL A 111 -1.98 -5.06 4.32
C VAL A 111 -0.55 -5.52 4.03
N ALA A 112 -0.16 -5.54 2.75
CA ALA A 112 1.16 -5.98 2.31
C ALA A 112 2.31 -5.25 3.05
N ASP A 113 2.16 -3.94 3.29
CA ASP A 113 3.13 -3.10 4.03
C ASP A 113 3.46 -3.64 5.43
N GLY A 114 2.54 -4.39 6.05
CA GLY A 114 2.73 -4.97 7.38
C GLY A 114 3.44 -6.32 7.40
N LEU A 115 3.68 -6.93 6.24
CA LEU A 115 4.29 -8.26 6.08
C LEU A 115 5.81 -8.21 6.13
N VAL A 116 6.44 -9.34 6.41
CA VAL A 116 7.89 -9.49 6.58
C VAL A 116 8.47 -10.25 5.39
N PRO A 117 9.40 -9.68 4.61
CA PRO A 117 10.01 -10.37 3.47
C PRO A 117 11.02 -11.41 3.92
N VAL A 118 10.89 -12.65 3.42
CA VAL A 118 11.76 -13.79 3.73
C VAL A 118 12.12 -14.55 2.45
N LEU A 119 13.40 -14.72 2.18
CA LEU A 119 13.90 -15.58 1.10
C LEU A 119 13.56 -17.04 1.41
N ALA A 120 12.80 -17.66 0.52
CA ALA A 120 12.40 -19.04 0.61
C ALA A 120 13.35 -19.90 -0.26
N ILE A 121 14.35 -20.49 0.40
CA ILE A 121 15.50 -21.18 -0.25
C ILE A 121 15.45 -22.72 -0.15
N GLY A 122 14.43 -23.26 0.52
CA GLY A 122 14.36 -24.68 0.86
C GLY A 122 12.93 -25.17 0.91
N SER A 123 12.63 -26.10 1.82
CA SER A 123 11.29 -26.68 1.92
C SER A 123 10.17 -25.66 2.15
N ASN A 124 10.46 -24.54 2.82
CA ASN A 124 9.49 -23.45 3.00
C ASN A 124 9.01 -22.81 1.68
N ALA A 125 9.77 -22.93 0.59
CA ALA A 125 9.33 -22.45 -0.73
C ALA A 125 8.29 -23.38 -1.40
N SER A 126 8.00 -24.54 -0.80
CA SER A 126 6.98 -25.46 -1.31
C SER A 126 5.62 -25.25 -0.60
N PRO A 127 4.52 -25.05 -1.35
CA PRO A 127 3.18 -24.99 -0.78
C PRO A 127 2.81 -26.21 0.08
N ALA A 128 3.19 -27.41 -0.37
CA ALA A 128 2.95 -28.66 0.36
C ALA A 128 3.58 -28.63 1.76
N GLN A 129 4.82 -28.14 1.86
CA GLN A 129 5.51 -28.03 3.14
C GLN A 129 4.87 -27.00 4.07
N LEU A 130 4.46 -25.84 3.53
CA LEU A 130 3.76 -24.82 4.30
C LEU A 130 2.43 -25.36 4.81
N ARG A 131 1.61 -25.97 3.95
CA ARG A 131 0.34 -26.60 4.35
C ARG A 131 0.54 -27.66 5.44
N HIS A 132 1.58 -28.49 5.34
CA HIS A 132 1.94 -29.45 6.39
C HIS A 132 2.38 -28.77 7.70
N LYS A 133 3.18 -27.70 7.62
CA LYS A 133 3.68 -26.96 8.80
C LYS A 133 2.55 -26.22 9.52
N PHE A 134 1.63 -25.63 8.76
CA PHE A 134 0.53 -24.82 9.28
C PHE A 134 -0.75 -25.63 9.52
N GLY A 135 -0.85 -26.87 9.05
CA GLY A 135 -2.03 -27.73 9.23
C GLY A 135 -2.36 -28.06 10.68
N THR A 136 -1.39 -27.94 11.59
CA THR A 136 -1.57 -28.14 13.04
C THR A 136 -1.53 -26.83 13.84
N GLU A 137 -1.39 -25.69 13.17
CA GLU A 137 -1.22 -24.39 13.82
C GLU A 137 -2.52 -23.59 13.79
N PRO A 138 -2.87 -22.88 14.89
CA PRO A 138 -3.99 -21.95 14.86
C PRO A 138 -3.63 -20.74 14.00
N GLY A 139 -4.27 -20.62 12.84
CA GLY A 139 -4.14 -19.44 11.98
C GLY A 139 -4.46 -19.71 10.53
N VAL A 140 -4.70 -18.62 9.78
CA VAL A 140 -4.92 -18.69 8.34
C VAL A 140 -3.57 -18.75 7.62
N LEU A 141 -3.34 -19.80 6.82
CA LEU A 141 -2.23 -19.84 5.88
C LEU A 141 -2.64 -18.99 4.67
N MET A 142 -1.94 -17.87 4.49
CA MET A 142 -2.09 -17.00 3.34
C MET A 142 -0.76 -16.25 3.20
N VAL A 143 0.08 -16.71 2.27
CA VAL A 143 1.45 -16.22 2.10
C VAL A 143 1.66 -15.78 0.66
N PRO A 144 1.75 -14.47 0.38
CA PRO A 144 2.25 -13.99 -0.89
C PRO A 144 3.69 -14.46 -1.08
N SER A 145 3.96 -15.11 -2.21
CA SER A 145 5.24 -15.71 -2.57
C SER A 145 5.59 -15.23 -3.98
N LEU A 146 6.50 -14.26 -4.08
CA LEU A 146 6.86 -13.62 -5.34
C LEU A 146 8.19 -14.14 -5.85
N ARG A 147 8.31 -14.35 -7.16
CA ARG A 147 9.60 -14.61 -7.77
C ARG A 147 10.48 -13.36 -7.68
N ALA A 148 11.76 -13.58 -7.44
CA ALA A 148 12.76 -12.54 -7.31
C ALA A 148 14.07 -13.00 -7.94
N ARG A 149 14.76 -12.07 -8.61
CA ARG A 149 16.17 -12.22 -8.99
C ARG A 149 17.02 -11.70 -7.85
N VAL A 150 17.98 -12.50 -7.40
CA VAL A 150 18.83 -12.19 -6.25
C VAL A 150 20.29 -12.26 -6.67
N THR A 151 20.99 -11.13 -6.56
CA THR A 151 22.41 -11.02 -6.93
C THR A 151 23.32 -11.23 -5.72
N GLY A 152 24.45 -11.90 -5.92
CA GLY A 152 25.53 -12.04 -4.92
C GLY A 152 25.35 -13.17 -3.90
N LEU A 153 24.31 -14.00 -4.05
CA LEU A 153 24.00 -15.11 -3.14
C LEU A 153 23.78 -16.42 -3.90
N ARG A 154 24.08 -17.55 -3.25
CA ARG A 154 23.80 -18.89 -3.76
C ARG A 154 23.13 -19.78 -2.73
N VAL A 155 22.21 -20.63 -3.20
CA VAL A 155 21.59 -21.66 -2.37
C VAL A 155 22.37 -22.95 -2.52
N GLY A 156 22.80 -23.51 -1.39
CA GLY A 156 23.45 -24.79 -1.30
C GLY A 156 22.83 -25.67 -0.24
N PHE A 157 23.61 -26.62 0.22
CA PHE A 157 23.21 -27.61 1.20
C PHE A 157 23.86 -27.31 2.54
N ALA A 158 23.12 -27.45 3.64
CA ALA A 158 23.67 -27.27 4.97
C ALA A 158 24.68 -28.38 5.31
N GLY A 159 25.65 -28.08 6.18
CA GLY A 159 26.68 -29.03 6.62
C GLY A 159 26.20 -30.14 7.57
N PHE A 160 24.94 -30.58 7.45
CA PHE A 160 24.35 -31.63 8.28
C PHE A 160 23.20 -32.35 7.55
N VAL A 161 22.87 -33.57 7.98
CA VAL A 161 21.67 -34.29 7.52
C VAL A 161 20.55 -34.12 8.55
N ALA A 162 19.37 -33.72 8.11
CA ALA A 162 18.20 -33.56 8.97
C ALA A 162 17.73 -34.93 9.51
N SER A 163 17.00 -34.96 10.63
CA SER A 163 16.51 -36.20 11.25
C SER A 163 15.63 -37.06 10.35
N LEU A 164 15.12 -36.48 9.26
CA LEU A 164 14.30 -37.16 8.25
C LEU A 164 15.12 -37.71 7.07
N GLY A 165 16.46 -37.61 7.13
CA GLY A 165 17.37 -38.25 6.17
C GLY A 165 17.68 -37.46 4.90
N TYR A 166 17.19 -36.22 4.76
CA TYR A 166 17.57 -35.31 3.68
C TYR A 166 18.58 -34.24 4.13
N VAL A 167 19.35 -33.70 3.20
CA VAL A 167 20.26 -32.58 3.44
C VAL A 167 19.51 -31.27 3.17
N PRO A 168 19.25 -30.44 4.20
CA PRO A 168 18.45 -29.24 4.04
C PRO A 168 19.23 -28.13 3.33
N ALA A 169 18.53 -27.09 2.90
CA ALA A 169 19.12 -25.96 2.18
C ALA A 169 19.78 -24.98 3.13
N THR A 170 20.77 -24.24 2.63
CA THR A 170 21.25 -23.01 3.25
C THR A 170 21.69 -22.03 2.17
N ILE A 171 21.97 -20.79 2.55
CA ILE A 171 22.38 -19.73 1.64
C ILE A 171 23.76 -19.20 2.06
N PHE A 172 24.60 -18.90 1.09
CA PHE A 172 25.93 -18.34 1.30
C PHE A 172 26.24 -17.26 0.25
N PRO A 173 27.16 -16.32 0.54
CA PRO A 173 27.56 -15.30 -0.43
C PRO A 173 28.39 -15.89 -1.56
N GLU A 174 28.11 -15.48 -2.79
CA GLU A 174 28.96 -15.75 -3.95
C GLU A 174 28.93 -14.53 -4.87
N PRO A 175 30.00 -13.70 -4.90
CA PRO A 175 30.01 -12.47 -5.71
C PRO A 175 29.75 -12.75 -7.19
N GLY A 176 28.92 -11.90 -7.82
CA GLY A 176 28.54 -12.05 -9.24
C GLY A 176 27.47 -13.11 -9.51
N ALA A 177 27.02 -13.82 -8.48
CA ALA A 177 25.90 -14.75 -8.55
C ALA A 177 24.59 -14.11 -8.95
N GLN A 178 23.75 -14.79 -9.74
CA GLN A 178 22.35 -14.40 -9.97
C GLN A 178 21.42 -15.61 -9.88
N ILE A 179 20.62 -15.67 -8.83
CA ILE A 179 19.68 -16.77 -8.65
C ILE A 179 18.24 -16.28 -8.65
N GLU A 180 17.35 -17.09 -9.17
CA GLU A 180 15.91 -16.85 -9.04
C GLU A 180 15.37 -17.62 -7.84
N LEU A 181 14.75 -16.89 -6.91
CA LEU A 181 14.16 -17.42 -5.69
C LEU A 181 12.74 -16.90 -5.50
N ALA A 182 12.04 -17.48 -4.54
CA ALA A 182 10.81 -16.89 -4.02
C ALA A 182 11.10 -16.03 -2.79
N VAL A 183 10.56 -14.81 -2.75
CA VAL A 183 10.43 -14.00 -1.52
C VAL A 183 9.01 -14.18 -1.00
N GLN A 184 8.90 -14.71 0.21
CA GLN A 184 7.63 -14.86 0.92
C GLN A 184 7.40 -13.70 1.86
N PHE A 185 6.19 -13.17 1.87
CA PHE A 185 5.76 -12.06 2.72
C PHE A 185 4.93 -12.61 3.87
N LEU A 186 5.56 -12.78 5.04
CA LEU A 186 4.94 -13.45 6.17
C LEU A 186 4.31 -12.46 7.14
N SER A 187 3.13 -12.79 7.65
CA SER A 187 2.57 -12.09 8.82
C SER A 187 3.42 -12.41 10.06
N ARG A 188 3.27 -11.61 11.12
CA ARG A 188 4.01 -11.83 12.38
C ARG A 188 3.72 -13.21 13.00
N SER A 189 2.51 -13.74 12.86
CA SER A 189 2.16 -15.07 13.37
C SER A 189 2.79 -16.17 12.52
N GLN A 190 2.74 -16.03 11.19
CA GLN A 190 3.36 -16.98 10.27
C GLN A 190 4.88 -17.03 10.44
N LEU A 191 5.52 -15.87 10.58
CA LEU A 191 6.96 -15.77 10.83
C LEU A 191 7.38 -16.52 12.10
N ARG A 192 6.64 -16.35 13.21
CA ARG A 192 6.90 -17.09 14.46
C ARG A 192 6.71 -18.60 14.30
N ALA A 193 5.77 -19.04 13.48
CA ALA A 193 5.57 -20.45 13.20
C ALA A 193 6.76 -21.04 12.41
N VAL A 194 7.31 -20.29 11.45
CA VAL A 194 8.53 -20.67 10.76
C VAL A 194 9.72 -20.68 11.73
N ASP A 195 9.94 -19.61 12.50
CA ASP A 195 11.05 -19.50 13.49
C ASP A 195 11.13 -20.75 14.41
N ARG A 196 9.99 -21.25 14.90
CA ARG A 196 9.93 -22.44 15.79
C ARG A 196 10.44 -23.72 15.13
N THR A 197 10.24 -23.86 13.83
CA THR A 197 10.64 -25.07 13.09
C THR A 197 12.08 -25.05 12.61
N GLU A 198 12.69 -23.87 12.52
CA GLU A 198 14.06 -23.68 12.05
C GLU A 198 15.07 -23.74 13.22
N THR A 199 14.61 -23.48 14.45
CA THR A 199 15.40 -23.59 15.69
C THR A 199 15.61 -25.06 16.08
N PRO A 200 16.80 -25.49 16.55
CA PRO A 200 18.00 -24.69 16.84
C PRO A 200 19.06 -24.69 15.72
N TRP A 201 18.76 -25.23 14.53
CA TRP A 201 19.77 -25.48 13.50
C TRP A 201 20.05 -24.28 12.58
N TYR A 202 19.12 -23.32 12.56
CA TYR A 202 19.19 -22.12 11.75
C TYR A 202 19.07 -20.87 12.61
N ARG A 203 19.64 -19.79 12.10
CA ARG A 203 19.40 -18.42 12.56
C ARG A 203 18.62 -17.66 11.50
N ARG A 204 17.74 -16.76 11.93
CA ARG A 204 17.09 -15.83 10.99
C ARG A 204 17.94 -14.57 10.92
N VAL A 205 18.48 -14.25 9.75
CA VAL A 205 19.36 -13.10 9.57
C VAL A 205 18.75 -12.13 8.56
N TRP A 206 19.04 -10.83 8.70
CA TRP A 206 18.64 -9.81 7.74
C TRP A 206 19.77 -9.56 6.75
N ILE A 207 19.51 -9.78 5.47
CA ILE A 207 20.48 -9.53 4.39
C ILE A 207 20.11 -8.19 3.75
N ALA A 208 20.92 -7.15 3.99
CA ALA A 208 20.68 -5.79 3.49
C ALA A 208 21.36 -5.50 2.15
N ASP A 209 22.56 -6.06 1.93
CA ASP A 209 23.43 -5.66 0.81
C ASP A 209 23.22 -6.53 -0.46
N ALA A 210 22.20 -7.38 -0.48
CA ALA A 210 21.86 -8.17 -1.65
C ALA A 210 20.86 -7.40 -2.53
N GLU A 211 21.14 -7.37 -3.84
CA GLU A 211 20.17 -6.87 -4.82
C GLU A 211 19.07 -7.91 -5.00
N ILE A 212 17.86 -7.59 -4.53
CA ILE A 212 16.68 -8.47 -4.60
C ILE A 212 15.62 -7.78 -5.43
N GLN A 213 15.47 -8.15 -6.71
CA GLN A 213 14.48 -7.58 -7.61
C GLN A 213 13.27 -8.52 -7.72
N LEU A 214 12.12 -8.08 -7.23
CA LEU A 214 10.85 -8.79 -7.38
C LEU A 214 10.35 -8.75 -8.82
N GLN A 215 9.52 -9.73 -9.19
CA GLN A 215 8.82 -9.75 -10.49
C GLN A 215 7.84 -8.58 -10.67
N THR A 216 7.57 -7.79 -9.61
CA THR A 216 6.84 -6.52 -9.70
C THR A 216 7.69 -5.35 -10.20
N GLY A 217 8.98 -5.59 -10.46
CA GLY A 217 9.98 -4.56 -10.77
C GLY A 217 10.55 -3.86 -9.53
N GLU A 218 10.04 -4.13 -8.33
CA GLU A 218 10.53 -3.53 -7.09
C GLU A 218 11.86 -4.16 -6.65
N THR A 219 12.85 -3.32 -6.34
CA THR A 219 14.07 -3.75 -5.66
C THR A 219 13.93 -3.59 -4.15
N LEU A 220 14.06 -4.70 -3.41
CA LEU A 220 14.05 -4.69 -1.96
C LEU A 220 15.42 -4.25 -1.41
N ARG A 221 15.39 -3.46 -0.34
CA ARG A 221 16.58 -3.09 0.47
C ARG A 221 17.16 -4.25 1.27
N GLY A 222 16.46 -5.38 1.30
CA GLY A 222 16.84 -6.54 2.06
C GLY A 222 15.67 -7.46 2.34
N ALA A 223 16.02 -8.67 2.78
CA ALA A 223 15.07 -9.69 3.20
C ALA A 223 15.68 -10.56 4.29
N TYR A 224 14.83 -11.22 5.06
CA TYR A 224 15.29 -12.24 5.98
C TYR A 224 15.65 -13.53 5.24
N ALA A 225 16.64 -14.26 5.75
CA ALA A 225 16.93 -15.63 5.33
C ALA A 225 17.20 -16.50 6.56
N TYR A 226 16.98 -17.80 6.42
CA TYR A 226 17.39 -18.79 7.41
C TYR A 226 18.74 -19.38 7.01
N VAL A 227 19.77 -19.15 7.82
CA VAL A 227 21.14 -19.59 7.56
C VAL A 227 21.53 -20.67 8.55
N ALA A 228 22.13 -21.75 8.07
CA ALA A 228 22.49 -22.90 8.90
C ALA A 228 23.72 -22.57 9.76
N LEU A 229 23.69 -22.96 11.02
CA LEU A 229 24.79 -22.74 11.99
C LEU A 229 26.03 -23.61 11.75
N GLY A 230 25.90 -24.67 10.95
CA GLY A 230 26.92 -25.71 10.79
C GLY A 230 27.83 -25.57 9.58
N GLY A 231 27.79 -24.42 8.89
CA GLY A 231 28.41 -24.25 7.57
C GLY A 231 27.55 -24.84 6.45
N TYR A 232 28.13 -24.91 5.25
CA TYR A 232 27.50 -25.45 4.05
C TYR A 232 28.39 -26.52 3.40
N LEU A 233 27.79 -27.40 2.62
CA LEU A 233 28.53 -28.43 1.90
C LEU A 233 29.34 -27.80 0.77
N GLY A 234 30.57 -28.27 0.61
CA GLY A 234 31.50 -27.85 -0.41
C GLY A 234 32.80 -28.61 -0.32
N ASP A 235 33.70 -28.37 -1.27
CA ASP A 235 35.06 -28.87 -1.26
C ASP A 235 36.06 -27.71 -1.35
N ALA A 236 37.35 -28.02 -1.52
CA ALA A 236 38.43 -27.03 -1.56
C ALA A 236 38.24 -25.95 -2.64
N ASP A 237 37.42 -26.24 -3.65
CA ASP A 237 37.20 -25.35 -4.77
C ASP A 237 35.89 -24.53 -4.65
N GLY A 238 35.04 -24.81 -3.65
CA GLY A 238 33.85 -24.01 -3.36
C GLY A 238 32.62 -24.81 -2.90
N GLY A 239 31.51 -24.08 -2.73
CA GLY A 239 30.24 -24.62 -2.24
C GLY A 239 29.51 -25.52 -3.25
N PHE A 240 28.79 -26.50 -2.74
CA PHE A 240 27.82 -27.27 -3.52
C PHE A 240 26.53 -26.48 -3.68
N VAL A 241 26.01 -26.44 -4.90
CA VAL A 241 24.88 -25.61 -5.30
C VAL A 241 23.64 -26.47 -5.51
N MET A 242 22.51 -26.01 -4.96
CA MET A 242 21.21 -26.64 -5.10
C MET A 242 20.51 -26.17 -6.38
N GLY A 243 19.97 -27.13 -7.14
CA GLY A 243 19.02 -26.85 -8.24
C GLY A 243 19.62 -26.73 -9.64
N ALA A 244 18.72 -26.48 -10.59
CA ALA A 244 18.97 -26.24 -12.01
C ALA A 244 18.48 -24.82 -12.41
N THR A 245 19.12 -23.75 -11.92
CA THR A 245 19.08 -22.40 -12.55
C THR A 245 19.27 -22.46 -14.07
N THR A 246 18.22 -22.15 -14.81
CA THR A 246 18.29 -21.76 -16.22
C THR A 246 19.03 -20.43 -16.35
N GLY A 247 20.04 -20.35 -17.22
CA GLY A 247 20.57 -19.07 -17.73
C GLY A 247 21.88 -18.54 -17.14
N GLU A 248 22.59 -19.24 -16.26
CA GLU A 248 23.86 -18.76 -15.67
C GLU A 248 25.13 -19.37 -16.30
N PRO A 249 26.30 -18.70 -16.21
CA PRO A 249 27.59 -19.36 -16.39
C PRO A 249 27.73 -20.49 -15.37
N GLU A 250 27.91 -21.71 -15.89
CA GLU A 250 27.96 -22.94 -15.11
C GLU A 250 29.06 -22.85 -14.02
N PRO A 251 28.77 -23.18 -12.75
CA PRO A 251 29.84 -23.57 -11.83
C PRO A 251 30.60 -24.74 -12.46
N SER A 252 31.89 -24.92 -12.13
CA SER A 252 32.69 -26.03 -12.65
C SER A 252 31.89 -27.35 -12.59
N VAL A 253 31.69 -27.98 -13.75
CA VAL A 253 30.91 -29.22 -13.94
C VAL A 253 31.17 -30.19 -12.78
N GLY A 254 30.17 -30.43 -11.92
CA GLY A 254 30.27 -31.38 -10.80
C GLY A 254 29.86 -30.91 -9.40
N ARG A 255 29.62 -29.60 -9.17
CA ARG A 255 29.17 -29.07 -7.85
C ARG A 255 27.68 -28.78 -7.73
N ARG A 256 26.94 -29.02 -8.80
CA ARG A 256 25.50 -28.73 -8.89
C ARG A 256 24.70 -30.01 -8.71
N PHE A 257 23.74 -29.97 -7.80
CA PHE A 257 22.90 -31.13 -7.49
C PHE A 257 21.42 -30.76 -7.61
N GLY A 258 20.76 -31.32 -8.63
CA GLY A 258 19.32 -31.14 -8.86
C GLY A 258 18.43 -32.03 -8.00
N THR A 259 18.98 -33.09 -7.39
CA THR A 259 18.22 -34.03 -6.55
C THR A 259 19.01 -34.42 -5.30
N GLN A 260 18.30 -34.76 -4.23
CA GLN A 260 18.89 -35.30 -3.00
C GLN A 260 19.68 -36.58 -3.29
N SER A 261 19.17 -37.47 -4.15
CA SER A 261 19.84 -38.72 -4.50
C SER A 261 21.21 -38.48 -5.16
N ALA A 262 21.32 -37.49 -6.05
CA ALA A 262 22.60 -37.15 -6.69
C ALA A 262 23.62 -36.62 -5.68
N LEU A 263 23.18 -35.77 -4.74
CA LEU A 263 24.02 -35.27 -3.66
C LEU A 263 24.49 -36.40 -2.73
N LEU A 264 23.57 -37.24 -2.28
CA LEU A 264 23.89 -38.36 -1.39
C LEU A 264 24.88 -39.33 -2.04
N LEU A 265 24.69 -39.64 -3.34
CA LEU A 265 25.64 -40.45 -4.11
C LEU A 265 27.04 -39.82 -4.17
N ARG A 266 27.13 -38.49 -4.31
CA ARG A 266 28.42 -37.77 -4.28
C ARG A 266 29.07 -37.85 -2.91
N MET A 267 28.30 -37.72 -1.82
CA MET A 267 28.81 -37.80 -0.45
C MET A 267 29.31 -39.22 -0.14
N LEU A 268 28.60 -40.26 -0.60
CA LEU A 268 28.98 -41.66 -0.42
C LEU A 268 30.24 -42.09 -1.19
N ARG A 269 30.78 -41.23 -2.06
CA ARG A 269 32.11 -41.46 -2.65
C ARG A 269 33.25 -41.23 -1.66
N GLU A 270 32.99 -40.46 -0.59
CA GLU A 270 33.97 -40.26 0.47
C GLU A 270 34.05 -41.52 1.35
N PRO A 271 35.22 -42.16 1.47
CA PRO A 271 35.35 -43.42 2.21
C PRO A 271 34.91 -43.33 3.67
N GLY A 272 35.17 -42.19 4.33
CA GLY A 272 34.74 -41.95 5.71
C GLY A 272 33.22 -41.89 5.87
N ILE A 273 32.52 -41.34 4.87
CA ILE A 273 31.06 -41.26 4.87
C ILE A 273 30.45 -42.63 4.56
N ALA A 274 30.98 -43.34 3.55
CA ALA A 274 30.53 -44.69 3.21
C ALA A 274 30.72 -45.67 4.38
N ALA A 275 31.82 -45.55 5.13
CA ALA A 275 32.06 -46.35 6.33
C ALA A 275 31.09 -46.02 7.46
N ALA A 276 30.74 -44.74 7.64
CA ALA A 276 29.83 -44.30 8.70
C ALA A 276 28.36 -44.60 8.40
N TRP A 277 27.95 -44.52 7.13
CA TRP A 277 26.53 -44.53 6.73
C TRP A 277 26.13 -45.71 5.82
N GLY A 278 27.09 -46.50 5.36
CA GLY A 278 26.87 -47.57 4.39
C GLY A 278 26.95 -47.09 2.94
N SER A 279 27.13 -48.02 1.99
CA SER A 279 27.40 -47.72 0.57
C SER A 279 26.15 -47.64 -0.32
N ALA A 280 24.95 -47.86 0.22
CA ALA A 280 23.71 -47.83 -0.55
C ALA A 280 23.09 -46.43 -0.58
N ALA A 281 22.74 -45.93 -1.77
CA ALA A 281 22.13 -44.63 -2.01
C ALA A 281 20.60 -44.59 -1.87
N ALA A 282 19.98 -45.68 -1.39
CA ALA A 282 18.58 -45.66 -0.97
C ALA A 282 18.42 -44.60 0.15
N PRO A 283 17.23 -43.99 0.33
CA PRO A 283 17.01 -43.08 1.46
C PRO A 283 17.43 -43.83 2.70
N LEU A 284 18.56 -43.38 3.24
CA LEU A 284 19.31 -44.16 4.18
C LEU A 284 18.39 -44.52 5.35
N THR A 285 18.76 -45.58 6.04
CA THR A 285 18.45 -45.84 7.46
C THR A 285 18.89 -44.68 8.40
N LEU A 286 18.84 -43.42 7.93
CA LEU A 286 19.12 -42.16 8.64
C LEU A 286 17.89 -41.59 9.35
N ALA A 287 16.76 -42.31 9.40
CA ALA A 287 15.66 -41.99 10.31
C ALA A 287 16.07 -42.03 11.82
N GLY A 288 17.36 -42.22 12.14
CA GLY A 288 17.91 -42.14 13.49
C GLY A 288 19.27 -41.44 13.63
N ALA A 289 19.87 -40.86 12.58
CA ALA A 289 21.10 -40.11 12.76
C ALA A 289 20.78 -38.70 13.26
N ALA A 290 21.13 -38.41 14.51
CA ALA A 290 20.99 -37.07 15.06
C ALA A 290 21.77 -36.06 14.19
N PRO A 291 21.20 -34.89 13.84
CA PRO A 291 21.87 -33.91 12.97
C PRO A 291 23.28 -33.51 13.42
N ALA A 292 23.55 -33.54 14.73
CA ALA A 292 24.89 -33.31 15.27
C ALA A 292 25.91 -34.39 14.85
N ALA A 293 25.49 -35.65 14.82
CA ALA A 293 26.35 -36.78 14.44
C ALA A 293 26.67 -36.75 12.94
N SER A 294 25.67 -36.43 12.11
CA SER A 294 25.88 -36.30 10.66
C SER A 294 26.79 -35.12 10.32
N ALA A 295 26.63 -33.98 11.01
CA ALA A 295 27.51 -32.83 10.85
C ALA A 295 28.99 -33.17 11.15
N ARG A 296 29.25 -33.97 12.20
CA ARG A 296 30.61 -34.39 12.54
C ARG A 296 31.24 -35.23 11.42
N VAL A 297 30.51 -36.25 10.93
CA VAL A 297 30.99 -37.12 9.83
C VAL A 297 31.32 -36.30 8.58
N LEU A 298 30.47 -35.32 8.24
CA LEU A 298 30.68 -34.47 7.08
C LEU A 298 31.90 -33.55 7.20
N ARG A 299 32.15 -33.04 8.40
CA ARG A 299 33.35 -32.23 8.68
C ARG A 299 34.62 -33.07 8.63
N GLU A 300 34.60 -34.26 9.24
CA GLU A 300 35.74 -35.19 9.21
C GLU A 300 36.08 -35.66 7.79
N ALA A 301 35.07 -35.74 6.92
CA ALA A 301 35.24 -36.03 5.48
C ALA A 301 35.71 -34.82 4.65
N GLY A 302 35.88 -33.63 5.26
CA GLY A 302 36.32 -32.43 4.54
C GLY A 302 35.29 -31.84 3.57
N LEU A 303 34.00 -32.21 3.70
CA LEU A 303 32.93 -31.74 2.82
C LEU A 303 32.14 -30.53 3.37
N VAL A 304 32.66 -29.85 4.40
CA VAL A 304 31.97 -28.72 5.04
C VAL A 304 32.85 -27.48 5.04
N LEU A 305 32.35 -26.43 4.41
CA LEU A 305 32.89 -25.07 4.51
C LEU A 305 32.21 -24.39 5.70
N LEU A 306 32.98 -24.18 6.77
CA LEU A 306 32.48 -23.62 8.03
C LEU A 306 32.27 -22.10 7.96
N GLU A 307 33.08 -21.42 7.16
CA GLU A 307 33.02 -19.96 7.02
C GLU A 307 31.84 -19.56 6.14
N ASN A 308 30.73 -19.19 6.78
CA ASN A 308 29.61 -18.52 6.11
C ASN A 308 29.40 -17.14 6.74
N PRO A 309 29.81 -16.04 6.09
CA PRO A 309 29.65 -14.69 6.61
C PRO A 309 28.20 -14.34 7.00
N LEU A 310 27.21 -14.95 6.35
CA LEU A 310 25.80 -14.73 6.69
C LEU A 310 25.42 -15.37 8.03
N ALA A 311 26.10 -16.43 8.45
CA ALA A 311 25.85 -17.09 9.73
C ALA A 311 26.36 -16.26 10.92
N GLU A 312 27.29 -15.33 10.68
CA GLU A 312 27.85 -14.39 11.67
C GLU A 312 26.93 -13.20 11.93
N LEU A 313 25.97 -12.92 11.03
CA LEU A 313 25.01 -11.84 11.21
C LEU A 313 24.17 -12.05 12.49
N PRO A 314 23.67 -10.97 13.11
CA PRO A 314 22.89 -11.07 14.35
C PRO A 314 21.64 -11.93 14.16
N ASP A 315 21.30 -12.76 15.17
CA ASP A 315 20.10 -13.60 15.10
C ASP A 315 18.89 -12.71 15.36
N GLN A 316 17.90 -12.86 14.51
CA GLN A 316 16.68 -12.06 14.52
C GLN A 316 15.47 -12.90 14.96
N ILE A 317 15.64 -14.19 15.24
CA ILE A 317 14.60 -15.00 15.87
C ILE A 317 14.20 -14.36 17.20
N GLY A 318 12.89 -14.21 17.41
CA GLY A 318 12.32 -13.56 18.60
C GLY A 318 12.45 -12.03 18.66
N ARG A 319 13.16 -11.39 17.72
CA ARG A 319 13.27 -9.92 17.65
C ARG A 319 12.13 -9.30 16.83
N ALA A 320 11.90 -8.00 17.03
CA ALA A 320 10.99 -7.24 16.19
C ALA A 320 11.46 -7.29 14.72
N ALA A 321 10.60 -7.78 13.84
CA ALA A 321 10.94 -7.97 12.44
C ALA A 321 10.69 -6.70 11.63
N GLN A 322 11.64 -6.41 10.74
CA GLN A 322 11.57 -5.42 9.68
C GLN A 322 10.44 -5.74 8.70
N ARG A 323 9.58 -4.76 8.41
CA ARG A 323 8.41 -4.93 7.54
C ARG A 323 8.66 -4.38 6.15
N TYR A 324 8.05 -5.01 5.15
CA TYR A 324 8.11 -4.61 3.75
C TYR A 324 7.83 -3.10 3.56
N GLY A 325 6.79 -2.54 4.20
CA GLY A 325 6.45 -1.12 4.07
C GLY A 325 7.41 -0.14 4.74
N GLU A 326 8.27 -0.59 5.67
CA GLU A 326 9.21 0.28 6.41
C GLU A 326 10.45 0.64 5.56
N HIS A 327 10.73 -0.14 4.51
CA HIS A 327 11.97 -0.02 3.73
C HIS A 327 11.82 0.73 2.41
N PHE A 328 10.62 1.23 2.09
CA PHE A 328 10.43 2.13 0.96
C PHE A 328 10.87 3.54 1.32
N THR A 329 12.17 3.72 1.46
CA THR A 329 12.80 5.02 1.23
C THR A 329 13.31 4.99 -0.21
N VAL A 330 12.49 5.58 -1.10
CA VAL A 330 12.83 6.18 -2.39
C VAL A 330 14.02 5.52 -3.11
N VAL A 331 13.73 4.66 -4.08
CA VAL A 331 14.65 4.36 -5.20
C VAL A 331 15.27 5.68 -5.63
N ALA A 332 16.60 5.72 -5.81
CA ALA A 332 17.36 6.90 -6.19
C ALA A 332 16.49 7.86 -7.01
N PRO A 333 16.03 8.97 -6.41
CA PRO A 333 14.96 9.78 -6.96
C PRO A 333 15.41 10.39 -8.28
N GLU A 334 14.95 9.83 -9.39
CA GLU A 334 15.11 10.47 -10.68
C GLU A 334 14.01 11.52 -10.83
N LEU A 335 14.38 12.76 -10.52
CA LEU A 335 13.59 13.92 -10.91
C LEU A 335 13.69 14.05 -12.43
N ARG A 336 12.65 13.59 -13.14
CA ARG A 336 12.55 13.77 -14.59
C ARG A 336 11.60 14.92 -14.86
N SER A 337 12.16 16.05 -15.29
CA SER A 337 11.37 17.16 -15.83
C SER A 337 10.99 16.85 -17.27
N VAL A 338 9.69 16.85 -17.56
CA VAL A 338 9.20 16.86 -18.94
C VAL A 338 8.68 18.26 -19.19
N SER A 339 9.30 18.97 -20.13
CA SER A 339 8.84 20.29 -20.57
C SER A 339 7.37 20.23 -20.94
N ALA A 340 6.60 21.24 -20.54
CA ALA A 340 5.17 21.30 -20.81
C ALA A 340 4.84 21.01 -22.29
N GLU A 341 3.85 20.14 -22.54
CA GLU A 341 3.33 19.95 -23.89
C GLU A 341 2.80 21.28 -24.45
N PRO A 342 2.94 21.55 -25.76
CA PRO A 342 2.44 22.79 -26.36
C PRO A 342 0.97 23.04 -25.99
N GLY A 343 0.70 24.17 -25.33
CA GLY A 343 -0.65 24.55 -24.89
C GLY A 343 -1.03 24.18 -23.45
N HIS A 344 -0.13 23.58 -22.66
CA HIS A 344 -0.32 23.34 -21.23
C HIS A 344 0.50 24.30 -20.36
N ALA A 345 -0.09 24.84 -19.30
CA ALA A 345 0.57 25.72 -18.35
C ALA A 345 1.36 24.92 -17.30
N GLY A 346 2.65 25.25 -17.17
CA GLY A 346 3.56 24.74 -16.15
C GLY A 346 4.22 23.40 -16.49
N ASP A 347 5.46 23.22 -16.03
CA ASP A 347 6.19 21.97 -16.18
C ASP A 347 5.54 20.85 -15.36
N ARG A 348 5.53 19.64 -15.93
CA ARG A 348 5.11 18.41 -15.24
C ARG A 348 6.35 17.71 -14.70
N LEU A 349 6.31 17.35 -13.42
CA LEU A 349 7.40 16.66 -12.75
C LEU A 349 6.97 15.26 -12.34
N HIS A 350 7.82 14.28 -12.67
CA HIS A 350 7.67 12.91 -12.23
C HIS A 350 8.44 12.74 -10.92
N VAL A 351 7.72 12.43 -9.86
CA VAL A 351 8.25 12.44 -8.48
C VAL A 351 7.85 11.18 -7.72
N THR A 352 8.68 10.78 -6.78
CA THR A 352 8.37 9.64 -5.90
C THR A 352 7.50 10.09 -4.73
N VAL A 353 6.44 9.34 -4.47
CA VAL A 353 5.48 9.60 -3.40
C VAL A 353 6.04 9.09 -2.07
N ALA A 354 6.07 9.97 -1.07
CA ALA A 354 6.41 9.66 0.30
C ALA A 354 5.20 9.83 1.23
N ARG A 355 5.30 9.29 2.45
CA ARG A 355 4.29 9.49 3.49
C ARG A 355 4.56 10.82 4.22
N THR A 356 3.51 11.60 4.47
CA THR A 356 3.61 12.76 5.37
C THR A 356 3.94 12.35 6.80
N HIS A 357 4.74 13.15 7.48
CA HIS A 357 5.12 12.88 8.86
C HIS A 357 3.94 13.12 9.82
N ASP A 358 3.74 12.25 10.82
CA ASP A 358 2.61 12.35 11.75
C ASP A 358 2.60 13.67 12.54
N LEU A 359 3.79 14.20 12.85
CA LEU A 359 4.00 15.46 13.57
C LEU A 359 3.60 16.75 12.83
N LEU A 360 3.11 16.67 11.59
CA LEU A 360 2.62 17.85 10.87
C LEU A 360 1.30 18.38 11.46
N GLU A 361 1.27 19.66 11.83
CA GLU A 361 0.09 20.39 12.26
C GLU A 361 -0.77 20.79 11.05
N ARG A 362 -1.52 19.81 10.54
CA ARG A 362 -2.35 19.93 9.32
C ARG A 362 -3.54 20.88 9.43
N LYS A 363 -3.87 21.38 10.63
CA LYS A 363 -5.04 22.27 10.89
C LYS A 363 -6.36 21.77 10.28
N GLY A 364 -6.53 20.45 10.18
CA GLY A 364 -7.75 19.83 9.66
C GLY A 364 -7.89 19.82 8.13
N ILE A 365 -6.83 20.13 7.38
CA ILE A 365 -6.80 20.00 5.91
C ILE A 365 -5.84 18.88 5.49
N SER A 366 -6.20 18.12 4.45
CA SER A 366 -5.24 17.22 3.80
C SER A 366 -4.27 18.03 2.94
N VAL A 367 -2.98 17.74 3.09
CA VAL A 367 -1.91 18.51 2.45
C VAL A 367 -0.89 17.61 1.76
N VAL A 368 -0.10 18.25 0.91
CA VAL A 368 1.17 17.71 0.43
C VAL A 368 2.32 18.57 0.93
N ARG A 369 3.47 17.96 1.15
CA ARG A 369 4.71 18.68 1.47
C ARG A 369 5.75 18.37 0.40
N LEU A 370 6.23 19.42 -0.25
CA LEU A 370 7.22 19.31 -1.32
C LEU A 370 8.62 19.29 -0.68
N GLY A 371 9.51 18.43 -1.18
CA GLY A 371 10.93 18.55 -0.90
C GLY A 371 11.49 19.88 -1.42
N ALA A 372 12.62 20.33 -0.84
CA ALA A 372 13.19 21.64 -1.16
C ALA A 372 13.52 21.84 -2.65
N GLU A 373 14.01 20.79 -3.32
CA GLU A 373 14.32 20.84 -4.75
C GLU A 373 13.05 20.87 -5.59
N LEU A 374 12.06 20.05 -5.23
CA LEU A 374 10.76 20.06 -5.90
C LEU A 374 10.06 21.41 -5.76
N GLN A 375 10.11 22.02 -4.57
CA GLN A 375 9.56 23.35 -4.31
C GLN A 375 10.25 24.43 -5.14
N ARG A 376 11.58 24.35 -5.31
CA ARG A 376 12.38 25.26 -6.13
C ARG A 376 12.01 25.16 -7.61
N VAL A 377 11.91 23.94 -8.15
CA VAL A 377 11.59 23.71 -9.57
C VAL A 377 10.14 24.12 -9.90
N LEU A 378 9.19 23.85 -9.00
CA LEU A 378 7.78 24.21 -9.19
C LEU A 378 7.45 25.69 -8.91
N GLY A 379 8.42 26.49 -8.46
CA GLY A 379 8.23 27.92 -8.19
C GLY A 379 7.39 28.22 -6.94
N ASP A 380 7.53 27.43 -5.87
CA ASP A 380 6.78 27.54 -4.61
C ASP A 380 5.25 27.69 -4.79
N PRO A 381 4.56 26.68 -5.36
CA PRO A 381 3.13 26.76 -5.66
C PRO A 381 2.26 26.60 -4.40
N HIS A 382 1.09 27.25 -4.38
CA HIS A 382 0.15 27.11 -3.24
C HIS A 382 -0.65 25.82 -3.32
N HIS A 383 -0.90 25.37 -4.55
CA HIS A 383 -1.62 24.15 -4.85
C HIS A 383 -0.91 23.41 -5.97
N VAL A 384 -1.05 22.10 -5.95
CA VAL A 384 -0.56 21.23 -7.01
C VAL A 384 -1.66 20.27 -7.44
N GLU A 385 -1.64 19.87 -8.71
CA GLU A 385 -2.34 18.69 -9.18
C GLU A 385 -1.40 17.48 -9.00
N VAL A 386 -1.96 16.39 -8.48
CA VAL A 386 -1.28 15.10 -8.31
C VAL A 386 -2.06 14.05 -9.11
N VAL A 387 -1.33 13.29 -9.93
CA VAL A 387 -1.87 12.17 -10.72
C VAL A 387 -0.94 10.97 -10.59
N SER A 388 -1.47 9.76 -10.46
CA SER A 388 -0.65 8.55 -10.56
C SER A 388 -0.04 8.42 -11.95
N GLU A 389 1.29 8.26 -12.03
CA GLU A 389 1.99 8.11 -13.31
C GLU A 389 1.50 6.86 -14.06
N ALA A 390 1.40 5.74 -13.35
CA ALA A 390 0.94 4.47 -13.93
C ALA A 390 -0.50 4.56 -14.46
N LEU A 391 -1.40 5.22 -13.73
CA LEU A 391 -2.78 5.40 -14.20
C LEU A 391 -2.87 6.38 -15.36
N ALA A 392 -2.11 7.47 -15.33
CA ALA A 392 -2.08 8.44 -16.42
C ALA A 392 -1.58 7.83 -17.73
N GLN A 393 -0.60 6.91 -17.66
CA GLN A 393 -0.08 6.19 -18.82
C GLN A 393 -1.10 5.20 -19.39
N GLU A 394 -1.79 4.44 -18.52
CA GLU A 394 -2.70 3.37 -18.95
C GLU A 394 -4.08 3.86 -19.40
N VAL A 395 -4.72 4.71 -18.58
CA VAL A 395 -6.11 5.15 -18.81
C VAL A 395 -6.22 6.63 -19.21
N GLY A 396 -5.09 7.33 -19.36
CA GLY A 396 -5.04 8.67 -19.94
C GLY A 396 -5.90 9.69 -19.16
N PRO A 397 -6.75 10.47 -19.85
CA PRO A 397 -7.64 11.45 -19.22
C PRO A 397 -8.63 10.87 -18.20
N ALA A 398 -8.89 9.56 -18.24
CA ALA A 398 -9.79 8.89 -17.30
C ALA A 398 -9.18 8.74 -15.89
N ALA A 399 -7.86 8.90 -15.74
CA ALA A 399 -7.17 8.79 -14.46
C ALA A 399 -7.64 9.88 -13.45
N PRO A 400 -7.87 9.53 -12.17
CA PRO A 400 -8.21 10.50 -11.14
C PRO A 400 -7.12 11.56 -10.97
N ARG A 401 -7.53 12.83 -10.95
CA ARG A 401 -6.65 13.97 -10.72
C ARG A 401 -7.04 14.62 -9.40
N VAL A 402 -6.05 14.79 -8.51
CA VAL A 402 -6.31 15.35 -7.18
C VAL A 402 -5.59 16.67 -7.04
N VAL A 403 -6.36 17.73 -6.82
CA VAL A 403 -5.80 19.02 -6.39
C VAL A 403 -5.46 18.92 -4.90
N ALA A 404 -4.29 19.38 -4.51
CA ALA A 404 -3.83 19.38 -3.12
C ALA A 404 -3.28 20.74 -2.69
N THR A 405 -3.41 21.04 -1.40
CA THR A 405 -2.80 22.25 -0.81
C THR A 405 -1.37 21.94 -0.39
N VAL A 406 -0.43 22.82 -0.76
CA VAL A 406 0.96 22.69 -0.33
C VAL A 406 1.12 23.22 1.09
N TYR A 407 1.63 22.36 1.97
CA TYR A 407 1.97 22.70 3.35
C TYR A 407 3.21 23.60 3.40
N ARG A 408 3.13 24.71 4.15
CA ARG A 408 4.15 25.78 4.16
C ARG A 408 4.58 26.24 5.54
N GLU A 409 4.05 25.63 6.61
CA GLU A 409 4.37 26.07 7.96
C GLU A 409 5.79 25.63 8.34
N ARG A 410 6.57 26.56 8.91
CA ARG A 410 8.01 26.40 9.19
C ARG A 410 8.31 25.93 10.62
N ALA A 411 7.30 25.75 11.46
CA ALA A 411 7.44 25.66 12.91
C ALA A 411 6.85 24.37 13.49
N ASP A 412 7.03 23.25 12.80
CA ASP A 412 6.58 21.94 13.26
C ASP A 412 7.76 21.07 13.73
N ALA A 413 7.47 20.07 14.56
CA ALA A 413 8.47 19.11 15.02
C ALA A 413 8.81 18.03 13.97
N ALA A 414 8.20 18.08 12.78
CA ALA A 414 8.44 17.13 11.70
C ALA A 414 9.81 17.40 11.03
N PRO A 415 10.59 16.35 10.71
CA PRO A 415 11.83 16.49 9.93
C PRO A 415 11.51 17.03 8.53
N ASP A 416 12.49 17.64 7.87
CA ASP A 416 12.34 18.10 6.48
C ASP A 416 12.07 16.93 5.52
N ALA A 417 11.25 17.19 4.50
CA ALA A 417 10.99 16.23 3.44
C ALA A 417 12.26 16.02 2.58
N ALA A 418 12.45 14.81 2.06
CA ALA A 418 13.56 14.54 1.15
C ALA A 418 13.46 15.44 -0.11
N PRO A 419 14.57 16.03 -0.59
CA PRO A 419 14.54 17.18 -1.51
C PRO A 419 13.72 16.98 -2.81
N ASP A 420 13.70 15.78 -3.33
CA ASP A 420 13.17 15.33 -4.63
C ASP A 420 11.91 14.48 -4.51
N THR A 421 11.34 14.42 -3.32
CA THR A 421 10.10 13.69 -3.04
C THR A 421 8.93 14.63 -2.83
N ILE A 422 7.74 14.07 -2.97
CA ILE A 422 6.50 14.68 -2.48
C ILE A 422 5.93 13.82 -1.37
N GLU A 423 5.78 14.37 -0.17
CA GLU A 423 5.03 13.72 0.88
C GLU A 423 3.54 14.01 0.70
N ILE A 424 2.73 12.95 0.68
CA ILE A 424 1.29 13.05 0.41
C ILE A 424 0.50 12.43 1.56
N ASP A 425 -0.44 13.20 2.11
CA ASP A 425 -1.39 12.69 3.10
C ASP A 425 -2.21 11.52 2.54
N HIS A 426 -2.56 10.58 3.41
CA HIS A 426 -3.25 9.35 3.02
C HIS A 426 -4.53 9.61 2.21
N MET A 427 -5.36 10.59 2.59
CA MET A 427 -6.61 10.90 1.86
C MET A 427 -6.36 11.33 0.41
N ILE A 428 -5.28 12.07 0.15
CA ILE A 428 -4.92 12.51 -1.22
C ILE A 428 -4.39 11.31 -2.01
N ARG A 429 -3.60 10.45 -1.38
CA ARG A 429 -3.13 9.18 -1.98
C ARG A 429 -4.29 8.25 -2.37
N MET A 430 -5.27 8.06 -1.48
CA MET A 430 -6.49 7.29 -1.77
C MET A 430 -7.28 7.91 -2.94
N GLY A 431 -7.41 9.23 -2.96
CA GLY A 431 -8.03 9.96 -4.07
C GLY A 431 -7.36 9.69 -5.42
N ALA A 432 -6.03 9.70 -5.46
CA ALA A 432 -5.24 9.53 -6.68
C ALA A 432 -4.95 8.06 -7.05
N GLY A 433 -5.28 7.10 -6.18
CA GLY A 433 -4.91 5.69 -6.36
C GLY A 433 -3.39 5.46 -6.29
N LEU A 434 -2.73 6.14 -5.34
CA LEU A 434 -1.28 6.15 -5.16
C LEU A 434 -0.85 5.43 -3.87
N GLU A 435 0.20 4.62 -3.96
CA GLU A 435 0.90 4.10 -2.79
C GLU A 435 2.22 4.82 -2.50
N VAL A 436 2.71 4.71 -1.26
CA VAL A 436 4.05 5.20 -0.91
C VAL A 436 5.08 4.50 -1.80
N GLY A 437 6.10 5.21 -2.28
CA GLY A 437 7.11 4.65 -3.19
C GLY A 437 6.67 4.55 -4.66
N GLU A 438 5.39 4.70 -4.98
CA GLU A 438 4.95 4.85 -6.38
C GLU A 438 5.31 6.24 -6.92
N ARG A 439 5.19 6.39 -8.24
CA ARG A 439 5.46 7.63 -8.95
C ARG A 439 4.17 8.42 -9.20
N ALA A 440 4.27 9.73 -9.02
CA ALA A 440 3.22 10.68 -9.34
C ALA A 440 3.72 11.72 -10.35
N VAL A 441 2.81 12.18 -11.20
CA VAL A 441 2.98 13.39 -12.01
C VAL A 441 2.40 14.55 -11.22
N VAL A 442 3.21 15.59 -11.01
CA VAL A 442 2.86 16.77 -10.24
C VAL A 442 3.09 18.02 -11.08
N ARG A 443 2.14 18.97 -11.00
CA ARG A 443 2.27 20.30 -11.61
C ARG A 443 1.64 21.39 -10.74
N PRO A 444 2.09 22.66 -10.84
CA PRO A 444 1.50 23.75 -10.09
C PRO A 444 0.13 24.13 -10.68
N VAL A 445 -0.82 24.50 -9.82
CA VAL A 445 -2.17 24.90 -10.25
C VAL A 445 -2.69 26.09 -9.44
N GLU A 446 -3.59 26.86 -10.04
CA GLU A 446 -4.18 28.05 -9.42
C GLU A 446 -5.62 27.78 -8.98
N VAL A 447 -5.91 28.04 -7.71
CA VAL A 447 -7.25 27.94 -7.14
C VAL A 447 -7.72 29.34 -6.77
N SER A 448 -8.69 29.88 -7.51
CA SER A 448 -9.26 31.20 -7.22
C SER A 448 -10.11 31.14 -5.94
N ARG A 449 -9.65 31.81 -4.89
CA ARG A 449 -10.36 31.88 -3.60
C ARG A 449 -10.38 33.30 -3.05
N PRO A 450 -11.56 33.87 -2.75
CA PRO A 450 -11.63 35.13 -2.01
C PRO A 450 -11.18 34.94 -0.55
N THR A 451 -10.08 35.60 -0.18
CA THR A 451 -9.44 35.52 1.15
C THR A 451 -9.95 36.56 2.14
N GLY A 452 -10.74 37.55 1.71
CA GLY A 452 -11.20 38.66 2.56
C GLY A 452 -11.97 38.24 3.82
N PHE A 453 -12.57 37.05 3.85
CA PHE A 453 -13.26 36.51 5.02
C PHE A 453 -12.36 35.70 5.97
N ASP A 454 -11.11 35.44 5.63
CA ASP A 454 -10.22 34.59 6.43
C ASP A 454 -9.85 35.22 7.77
N ALA A 455 -9.66 36.54 7.80
CA ALA A 455 -9.38 37.27 9.03
C ALA A 455 -10.55 37.18 10.02
N LEU A 456 -11.79 37.17 9.51
CA LEU A 456 -13.01 37.16 10.31
C LEU A 456 -13.43 35.74 10.73
N LEU A 457 -13.44 34.80 9.77
CA LEU A 457 -14.02 33.47 9.92
C LEU A 457 -12.97 32.36 10.06
N GLY A 458 -11.68 32.65 9.92
CA GLY A 458 -10.61 31.66 9.90
C GLY A 458 -10.42 31.00 8.53
N ILE A 459 -9.49 30.04 8.44
CA ILE A 459 -9.24 29.25 7.22
C ILE A 459 -10.40 28.24 7.05
N PRO A 460 -10.95 28.07 5.84
CA PRO A 460 -12.06 27.15 5.63
C PRO A 460 -11.61 25.69 5.70
N ASN A 461 -12.52 24.82 6.15
CA ASN A 461 -12.33 23.38 6.10
C ASN A 461 -12.41 22.89 4.64
N TYR A 462 -11.62 21.86 4.34
CA TYR A 462 -11.63 21.18 3.05
C TYR A 462 -11.83 19.69 3.25
N VAL A 463 -12.66 19.10 2.41
CA VAL A 463 -12.82 17.66 2.32
C VAL A 463 -12.73 17.26 0.85
N SER A 464 -11.95 16.23 0.56
CA SER A 464 -11.86 15.63 -0.77
C SER A 464 -12.93 14.56 -0.91
N PHE A 465 -13.57 14.51 -2.07
CA PHE A 465 -14.67 13.60 -2.35
C PHE A 465 -14.46 12.81 -3.63
N ARG A 466 -14.87 11.56 -3.61
CA ARG A 466 -15.03 10.72 -4.80
C ARG A 466 -16.32 11.10 -5.51
N VAL A 467 -16.22 11.51 -6.76
CA VAL A 467 -17.38 11.87 -7.58
C VAL A 467 -18.08 10.62 -8.07
N THR A 468 -19.40 10.61 -7.90
CA THR A 468 -20.31 9.62 -8.46
C THR A 468 -21.48 10.33 -9.14
N LEU A 469 -22.07 9.69 -10.15
CA LEU A 469 -23.23 10.25 -10.84
C LEU A 469 -24.45 10.27 -9.89
N ALA A 470 -25.11 11.43 -9.83
CA ALA A 470 -26.39 11.57 -9.14
C ALA A 470 -27.46 10.61 -9.69
N ASP A 471 -28.40 10.22 -8.83
CA ASP A 471 -29.60 9.48 -9.21
C ASP A 471 -30.46 10.35 -10.16
N PRO A 472 -31.17 9.77 -11.15
CA PRO A 472 -32.16 10.48 -11.96
C PRO A 472 -33.10 11.42 -11.18
N ALA A 473 -33.54 11.05 -9.97
CA ALA A 473 -34.44 11.87 -9.15
C ALA A 473 -33.80 13.18 -8.61
N SER A 474 -32.47 13.23 -8.52
CA SER A 474 -31.69 14.42 -8.14
C SER A 474 -30.97 15.08 -9.32
N THR A 475 -30.90 14.37 -10.45
CA THR A 475 -30.45 14.90 -11.73
C THR A 475 -31.40 16.04 -12.11
N GLU A 476 -30.88 17.13 -12.68
CA GLU A 476 -31.62 18.35 -13.09
C GLU A 476 -31.86 19.43 -12.02
N ARG A 477 -31.57 19.20 -10.73
CA ARG A 477 -31.79 20.22 -9.68
C ARG A 477 -30.59 21.11 -9.37
N GLU A 478 -29.44 20.92 -10.03
CA GLU A 478 -28.16 21.57 -9.68
C GLU A 478 -27.88 21.51 -8.17
N VAL A 479 -27.96 20.31 -7.59
CA VAL A 479 -27.64 20.03 -6.18
C VAL A 479 -26.57 18.95 -6.08
N CYS A 480 -25.86 18.92 -4.96
CA CYS A 480 -24.98 17.80 -4.61
C CYS A 480 -25.49 17.07 -3.37
N LEU A 481 -25.29 15.75 -3.32
CA LEU A 481 -25.60 14.93 -2.15
C LEU A 481 -24.31 14.47 -1.49
N MET A 482 -24.25 14.55 -0.17
CA MET A 482 -23.11 14.14 0.64
C MET A 482 -23.56 13.57 1.99
N SER A 483 -22.73 12.73 2.61
CA SER A 483 -23.07 12.13 3.90
C SER A 483 -23.27 13.18 5.01
N ALA A 484 -24.03 12.83 6.05
CA ALA A 484 -24.19 13.68 7.23
C ALA A 484 -22.84 14.07 7.86
N LEU A 485 -21.89 13.12 7.95
CA LEU A 485 -20.55 13.37 8.46
C LEU A 485 -19.78 14.38 7.58
N SER A 486 -19.92 14.28 6.26
CA SER A 486 -19.29 15.23 5.32
C SER A 486 -19.81 16.65 5.50
N LEU A 487 -21.13 16.83 5.68
CA LEU A 487 -21.73 18.13 5.99
C LEU A 487 -21.16 18.70 7.31
N GLN A 488 -21.06 17.86 8.34
CA GLN A 488 -20.50 18.25 9.64
C GLN A 488 -19.02 18.64 9.55
N LEU A 489 -18.19 17.88 8.82
CA LEU A 489 -16.77 18.19 8.61
C LEU A 489 -16.58 19.52 7.88
N LEU A 490 -17.46 19.85 6.93
CA LEU A 490 -17.48 21.14 6.24
C LEU A 490 -18.07 22.28 7.08
N GLY A 491 -18.71 21.97 8.22
CA GLY A 491 -19.38 22.96 9.06
C GLY A 491 -20.70 23.47 8.47
N VAL A 492 -21.34 22.72 7.58
CA VAL A 492 -22.56 23.13 6.86
C VAL A 492 -23.75 22.24 7.23
N THR A 493 -24.96 22.70 6.96
CA THR A 493 -26.21 21.94 7.14
C THR A 493 -26.79 21.56 5.79
N SER A 494 -27.62 20.51 5.77
CA SER A 494 -28.40 20.16 4.57
C SER A 494 -29.20 21.38 4.10
N GLY A 495 -29.07 21.73 2.82
CA GLY A 495 -29.62 22.94 2.19
C GLY A 495 -28.65 24.12 2.07
N ASP A 496 -27.50 24.10 2.76
CA ASP A 496 -26.48 25.15 2.65
C ASP A 496 -25.72 25.07 1.32
N TYR A 497 -25.05 26.16 0.97
CA TYR A 497 -24.18 26.21 -0.20
C TYR A 497 -22.74 25.76 0.14
N VAL A 498 -22.17 24.98 -0.77
CA VAL A 498 -20.75 24.60 -0.79
C VAL A 498 -20.11 25.08 -2.09
N VAL A 499 -18.79 25.26 -2.06
CA VAL A 499 -18.00 25.47 -3.27
C VAL A 499 -17.24 24.19 -3.57
N LEU A 500 -17.48 23.63 -4.75
CA LEU A 500 -16.75 22.51 -5.30
C LEU A 500 -15.60 23.04 -6.17
N GLU A 501 -14.42 22.47 -6.00
CA GLU A 501 -13.20 22.73 -6.77
C GLU A 501 -12.88 21.46 -7.55
N GLY A 502 -12.80 21.61 -8.88
CA GLY A 502 -12.70 20.50 -9.82
C GLY A 502 -11.28 20.15 -10.24
N SER A 503 -11.13 19.68 -11.48
CA SER A 503 -9.83 19.39 -12.08
C SER A 503 -9.38 20.55 -12.97
N PRO A 504 -8.12 20.99 -12.87
CA PRO A 504 -7.63 22.11 -13.64
C PRO A 504 -7.55 21.78 -15.14
N GLY A 505 -7.86 22.76 -15.98
CA GLY A 505 -7.69 22.67 -17.42
C GLY A 505 -6.22 22.71 -17.84
N SER A 506 -6.00 22.87 -19.15
CA SER A 506 -4.68 23.08 -19.72
C SER A 506 -4.06 24.41 -19.28
N ASP A 507 -4.88 25.41 -18.93
CA ASP A 507 -4.48 26.70 -18.36
C ASP A 507 -3.98 26.64 -16.92
N GLY A 508 -4.15 25.50 -16.23
CA GLY A 508 -3.74 25.32 -14.84
C GLY A 508 -4.70 25.95 -13.82
N VAL A 509 -5.83 26.51 -14.26
CA VAL A 509 -6.82 27.11 -13.37
C VAL A 509 -7.83 26.06 -12.95
N VAL A 510 -8.06 25.94 -11.64
CA VAL A 510 -9.02 25.00 -11.07
C VAL A 510 -10.43 25.59 -11.16
N PRO A 511 -11.36 24.96 -11.91
CA PRO A 511 -12.73 25.43 -12.00
C PRO A 511 -13.45 25.28 -10.66
N THR A 512 -14.33 26.23 -10.35
CA THR A 512 -15.12 26.21 -9.12
C THR A 512 -16.61 26.37 -9.40
N VAL A 513 -17.45 25.62 -8.68
CA VAL A 513 -18.92 25.67 -8.78
C VAL A 513 -19.51 25.85 -7.39
N VAL A 514 -20.38 26.83 -7.22
CA VAL A 514 -21.17 27.01 -6.00
C VAL A 514 -22.50 26.28 -6.18
N ILE A 515 -22.81 25.37 -5.26
CA ILE A 515 -23.97 24.47 -5.37
C ILE A 515 -24.59 24.21 -3.99
N LYS A 516 -25.88 23.89 -3.93
CA LYS A 516 -26.52 23.46 -2.66
C LYS A 516 -26.13 22.02 -2.32
N ALA A 517 -25.82 21.79 -1.06
CA ALA A 517 -25.50 20.48 -0.52
C ALA A 517 -26.67 19.94 0.31
N PHE A 518 -27.13 18.75 -0.01
CA PHE A 518 -28.13 18.02 0.77
C PHE A 518 -27.52 16.75 1.36
N GLU A 519 -28.10 16.32 2.46
CA GLU A 519 -27.79 15.03 3.06
C GLU A 519 -28.19 13.90 2.11
N LEU A 520 -27.28 12.95 1.91
CA LEU A 520 -27.48 11.76 1.09
C LEU A 520 -28.47 10.81 1.78
N PRO A 521 -29.61 10.47 1.15
CA PRO A 521 -30.52 9.46 1.67
C PRO A 521 -29.88 8.06 1.72
N ASP A 522 -30.18 7.29 2.76
CA ASP A 522 -29.60 5.96 2.99
C ASP A 522 -29.93 4.96 1.87
N ASP A 523 -31.14 5.01 1.32
CA ASP A 523 -31.57 4.16 0.21
C ASP A 523 -30.75 4.39 -1.07
N VAL A 524 -30.47 5.65 -1.40
CA VAL A 524 -29.61 6.04 -2.53
C VAL A 524 -28.17 5.53 -2.30
N TRP A 525 -27.67 5.61 -1.06
CA TRP A 525 -26.36 5.08 -0.72
C TRP A 525 -26.30 3.55 -0.85
N GLN A 526 -27.28 2.83 -0.30
CA GLN A 526 -27.33 1.37 -0.39
C GLN A 526 -27.44 0.89 -1.83
N GLU A 527 -28.26 1.55 -2.64
CA GLU A 527 -28.37 1.21 -4.06
C GLU A 527 -27.05 1.49 -4.78
N ARG A 528 -26.36 2.59 -4.46
CA ARG A 528 -25.05 2.87 -5.02
C ARG A 528 -24.04 1.78 -4.66
N VAL A 529 -24.00 1.33 -3.41
CA VAL A 529 -23.10 0.24 -2.98
C VAL A 529 -23.41 -1.04 -3.76
N ARG A 530 -24.69 -1.37 -3.97
CA ARG A 530 -25.12 -2.57 -4.70
C ARG A 530 -24.68 -2.59 -6.16
N VAL A 531 -24.77 -1.44 -6.86
CA VAL A 531 -24.46 -1.35 -8.30
C VAL A 531 -23.01 -0.96 -8.58
N SER A 532 -22.26 -0.54 -7.57
CA SER A 532 -20.84 -0.20 -7.73
C SER A 532 -20.02 -1.46 -7.76
N GLY A 533 -19.18 -1.60 -8.78
CA GLY A 533 -18.32 -2.75 -8.95
C GLY A 533 -17.61 -2.73 -10.29
N GLY A 534 -16.67 -3.66 -10.46
CA GLY A 534 -15.88 -3.76 -11.67
C GLY A 534 -14.79 -2.69 -11.77
N THR A 535 -14.16 -2.63 -12.94
CA THR A 535 -12.96 -1.84 -13.19
C THR A 535 -13.20 -0.72 -14.21
N TRP A 536 -12.12 -0.13 -14.70
CA TRP A 536 -12.11 0.91 -15.74
C TRP A 536 -13.07 0.60 -16.89
N GLY A 537 -13.81 1.62 -17.33
CA GLY A 537 -14.82 1.52 -18.40
C GLY A 537 -16.21 1.10 -17.90
N GLY A 538 -16.33 0.65 -16.64
CA GLY A 538 -17.62 0.42 -16.01
C GLY A 538 -18.46 1.69 -15.86
N ARG A 539 -19.79 1.54 -15.79
CA ARG A 539 -20.70 2.68 -15.54
C ARG A 539 -20.54 3.27 -14.14
N PHE A 540 -20.32 2.40 -13.14
CA PHE A 540 -20.12 2.74 -11.74
C PHE A 540 -18.93 1.95 -11.18
N PRO A 541 -17.70 2.24 -11.62
CA PRO A 541 -16.52 1.53 -11.16
C PRO A 541 -16.37 1.67 -9.64
N GLY A 542 -16.03 0.57 -8.96
CA GLY A 542 -15.78 0.58 -7.52
C GLY A 542 -14.34 0.98 -7.22
N ALA A 543 -14.12 1.88 -6.25
CA ALA A 543 -12.77 2.31 -5.88
C ALA A 543 -11.88 1.16 -5.40
N ARG A 544 -12.45 0.21 -4.64
CA ARG A 544 -11.75 -1.00 -4.18
C ARG A 544 -11.28 -1.89 -5.34
N ASP A 545 -12.16 -2.13 -6.31
CA ASP A 545 -11.87 -3.01 -7.46
C ASP A 545 -10.97 -2.34 -8.50
N THR A 546 -11.10 -1.03 -8.67
CA THR A 546 -10.41 -0.26 -9.72
C THR A 546 -9.04 0.23 -9.24
N LEU A 547 -8.97 0.81 -8.04
CA LEU A 547 -7.77 1.45 -7.50
C LEU A 547 -7.08 0.64 -6.39
N GLY A 548 -7.73 -0.40 -5.85
CA GLY A 548 -7.18 -1.15 -4.70
C GLY A 548 -7.30 -0.40 -3.38
N VAL A 549 -8.17 0.60 -3.31
CA VAL A 549 -8.29 1.57 -2.23
C VAL A 549 -9.47 1.19 -1.34
N HIS A 550 -9.22 0.90 -0.07
CA HIS A 550 -10.24 0.67 0.96
C HIS A 550 -9.73 1.01 2.37
N PRO A 551 -10.50 1.71 3.23
CA PRO A 551 -11.70 2.47 2.88
C PRO A 551 -11.37 3.65 1.94
N ASP A 552 -12.30 4.02 1.07
CA ASP A 552 -12.12 5.15 0.15
C ASP A 552 -12.44 6.51 0.82
N ILE A 553 -12.07 7.60 0.16
CA ILE A 553 -12.50 8.95 0.51
C ILE A 553 -14.03 9.07 0.40
N PRO A 554 -14.67 10.02 1.13
CA PRO A 554 -16.12 10.17 1.10
C PRO A 554 -16.68 10.40 -0.31
N THR A 555 -17.85 9.86 -0.61
CA THR A 555 -18.51 10.03 -1.92
C THR A 555 -19.33 11.31 -1.97
N ILE A 556 -19.35 11.97 -3.14
CA ILE A 556 -20.27 13.06 -3.48
C ILE A 556 -21.03 12.71 -4.76
N PHE A 557 -22.34 12.96 -4.75
CA PHE A 557 -23.19 12.76 -5.92
C PHE A 557 -23.42 14.11 -6.59
N ILE A 558 -23.03 14.21 -7.86
CA ILE A 558 -23.25 15.38 -8.70
C ILE A 558 -23.73 14.94 -10.09
N ASP A 559 -24.50 15.81 -10.74
CA ASP A 559 -25.03 15.55 -12.08
C ASP A 559 -23.95 15.72 -13.17
N ALA A 560 -24.26 15.26 -14.38
CA ALA A 560 -23.33 15.34 -15.51
C ALA A 560 -22.96 16.78 -15.87
N SER A 561 -23.90 17.73 -15.73
CA SER A 561 -23.69 19.14 -16.03
C SER A 561 -22.66 19.77 -15.08
N THR A 562 -22.76 19.50 -13.77
CA THR A 562 -21.81 19.96 -12.75
C THR A 562 -20.45 19.32 -12.95
N ARG A 563 -20.38 18.03 -13.31
CA ARG A 563 -19.11 17.35 -13.64
C ARG A 563 -18.39 18.02 -14.81
N ALA A 564 -19.12 18.36 -15.87
CA ALA A 564 -18.55 19.06 -17.02
C ALA A 564 -18.00 20.44 -16.62
N ARG A 565 -18.77 21.22 -15.84
CA ARG A 565 -18.34 22.53 -15.32
C ARG A 565 -17.12 22.46 -14.39
N LEU A 566 -16.95 21.35 -13.68
CA LEU A 566 -15.80 21.08 -12.82
C LEU A 566 -14.60 20.44 -13.56
N GLY A 567 -14.69 20.21 -14.87
CA GLY A 567 -13.59 19.60 -15.64
C GLY A 567 -13.31 18.15 -15.29
N VAL A 568 -14.27 17.44 -14.67
CA VAL A 568 -14.14 16.03 -14.23
C VAL A 568 -15.02 15.07 -15.04
N GLY A 569 -15.45 15.49 -16.23
CA GLY A 569 -16.34 14.71 -17.09
C GLY A 569 -15.70 13.44 -17.64
N GLU A 570 -14.44 13.53 -18.07
CA GLU A 570 -13.68 12.42 -18.68
C GLU A 570 -13.08 11.46 -17.63
N GLN A 571 -12.90 11.94 -16.40
CA GLN A 571 -12.33 11.15 -15.31
C GLN A 571 -13.33 10.10 -14.80
N GLN A 572 -12.83 8.87 -14.62
CA GLN A 572 -13.51 7.84 -13.82
C GLN A 572 -13.00 7.94 -12.38
N LEU A 573 -13.88 7.70 -11.40
CA LEU A 573 -13.55 7.86 -9.99
C LEU A 573 -12.95 9.24 -9.66
N ALA A 574 -13.44 10.28 -10.34
CA ALA A 574 -12.89 11.61 -10.24
C ALA A 574 -12.91 12.14 -8.80
N VAL A 575 -12.01 13.07 -8.50
CA VAL A 575 -11.92 13.67 -7.16
C VAL A 575 -12.21 15.15 -7.25
N VAL A 576 -13.04 15.65 -6.33
CA VAL A 576 -13.31 17.08 -6.15
C VAL A 576 -13.04 17.47 -4.72
N ARG A 577 -12.65 18.72 -4.49
CA ARG A 577 -12.57 19.28 -3.14
C ARG A 577 -13.81 20.10 -2.87
N ALA A 578 -14.35 20.02 -1.67
CA ALA A 578 -15.41 20.93 -1.24
C ALA A 578 -14.97 21.78 -0.05
N ARG A 579 -15.53 22.99 0.01
CA ARG A 579 -15.42 23.91 1.14
C ARG A 579 -16.74 24.65 1.36
N PRO A 580 -17.02 25.18 2.56
CA PRO A 580 -18.21 25.99 2.79
C PRO A 580 -18.25 27.26 1.92
N ALA A 581 -19.43 27.60 1.38
CA ALA A 581 -19.66 28.84 0.67
C ALA A 581 -19.90 30.00 1.66
N ARG A 582 -18.81 30.45 2.30
CA ARG A 582 -18.87 31.38 3.44
C ARG A 582 -19.57 32.71 3.15
N ARG A 583 -19.48 33.24 1.92
CA ARG A 583 -20.16 34.50 1.54
C ARG A 583 -21.69 34.34 1.56
N GLN A 584 -22.19 33.24 0.99
CA GLN A 584 -23.61 32.92 0.97
C GLN A 584 -24.13 32.64 2.39
N GLN A 585 -23.38 31.88 3.18
CA GLN A 585 -23.74 31.58 4.57
C GLN A 585 -23.77 32.83 5.44
N PHE A 586 -22.78 33.71 5.30
CA PHE A 586 -22.78 35.00 6.00
C PHE A 586 -24.01 35.82 5.64
N GLY A 587 -24.39 35.86 4.36
CA GLY A 587 -25.60 36.55 3.91
C GLY A 587 -26.89 35.95 4.47
N ASN A 588 -26.98 34.62 4.55
CA ASN A 588 -28.15 33.93 5.12
C ASN A 588 -28.30 34.22 6.62
N GLU A 589 -27.22 34.05 7.38
CA GLU A 589 -27.21 34.29 8.84
C GLU A 589 -27.44 35.78 9.15
N LEU A 590 -26.90 36.70 8.34
CA LEU A 590 -27.16 38.13 8.48
C LEU A 590 -28.65 38.45 8.27
N ARG A 591 -29.31 37.80 7.32
CA ARG A 591 -30.74 38.00 7.06
C ARG A 591 -31.58 37.55 8.26
N GLU A 592 -31.29 36.39 8.83
CA GLU A 592 -31.97 35.90 10.04
C GLU A 592 -31.74 36.83 11.23
N MET A 593 -30.49 37.29 11.42
CA MET A 593 -30.15 38.23 12.49
C MET A 593 -30.86 39.58 12.31
N LEU A 594 -30.92 40.13 11.10
CA LEU A 594 -31.60 41.39 10.81
C LEU A 594 -33.10 41.29 11.09
N LEU A 595 -33.73 40.13 10.82
CA LEU A 595 -35.14 39.90 11.15
C LEU A 595 -35.37 39.93 12.67
N LEU A 596 -34.54 39.22 13.44
CA LEU A 596 -34.61 39.22 14.90
C LEU A 596 -34.32 40.62 15.49
N LEU A 597 -33.33 41.31 14.92
CA LEU A 597 -32.96 42.66 15.32
C LEU A 597 -34.06 43.67 15.03
N ALA A 598 -34.77 43.56 13.90
CA ALA A 598 -35.88 44.42 13.57
C ALA A 598 -37.04 44.26 14.57
N VAL A 599 -37.34 43.03 14.98
CA VAL A 599 -38.34 42.76 16.03
C VAL A 599 -37.90 43.35 17.37
N ALA A 600 -36.64 43.15 17.76
CA ALA A 600 -36.11 43.74 18.99
C ALA A 600 -36.11 45.28 18.95
N PHE A 601 -35.77 45.87 17.81
CA PHE A 601 -35.76 47.32 17.59
C PHE A 601 -37.15 47.93 17.76
N ILE A 602 -38.19 47.35 17.15
CA ILE A 602 -39.57 47.81 17.32
C ILE A 602 -39.97 47.77 18.80
N GLY A 603 -39.60 46.71 19.52
CA GLY A 603 -39.85 46.60 20.96
C GLY A 603 -39.15 47.69 21.77
N ILE A 604 -37.88 47.97 21.50
CA ILE A 604 -37.08 48.97 22.24
C ILE A 604 -37.61 50.38 22.00
N VAL A 605 -37.86 50.74 20.73
CA VAL A 605 -38.37 52.07 20.35
C VAL A 605 -39.80 52.28 20.88
N GLY A 606 -40.61 51.22 20.95
CA GLY A 606 -41.96 51.30 21.49
C GLY A 606 -42.04 51.38 23.01
N LEU A 607 -41.02 50.91 23.74
CA LEU A 607 -41.06 50.78 25.21
C LEU A 607 -40.21 51.83 25.95
N ILE A 608 -39.16 52.37 25.33
CA ILE A 608 -38.21 53.30 25.96
C ILE A 608 -38.47 54.74 25.50
N PRO A 609 -38.91 55.65 26.39
CA PRO A 609 -39.23 57.03 26.03
C PRO A 609 -37.99 57.89 25.69
N ASP A 610 -36.83 57.56 26.26
CA ASP A 610 -35.59 58.31 26.07
C ASP A 610 -34.86 57.85 24.81
N ALA A 611 -34.74 58.74 23.83
CA ALA A 611 -34.12 58.46 22.53
C ALA A 611 -32.62 58.15 22.62
N TRP A 612 -31.89 58.72 23.58
CA TRP A 612 -30.46 58.45 23.76
C TRP A 612 -30.23 57.08 24.37
N ILE A 613 -31.02 56.73 25.39
CA ILE A 613 -30.96 55.40 26.02
C ILE A 613 -31.40 54.33 25.03
N GLY A 614 -32.50 54.56 24.29
CA GLY A 614 -32.97 53.67 23.24
C GLY A 614 -31.92 53.47 22.14
N GLY A 615 -31.30 54.55 21.66
CA GLY A 615 -30.23 54.49 20.65
C GLY A 615 -29.00 53.72 21.12
N ALA A 616 -28.55 53.96 22.35
CA ALA A 616 -27.41 53.25 22.95
C ALA A 616 -27.70 51.74 23.09
N LEU A 617 -28.92 51.37 23.51
CA LEU A 617 -29.32 49.97 23.65
C LEU A 617 -29.36 49.25 22.29
N VAL A 618 -29.90 49.91 21.26
CA VAL A 618 -29.92 49.38 19.89
C VAL A 618 -28.50 49.19 19.35
N ALA A 619 -27.61 50.16 19.56
CA ALA A 619 -26.21 50.06 19.15
C ALA A 619 -25.48 48.90 19.86
N ALA A 620 -25.68 48.74 21.17
CA ALA A 620 -25.12 47.64 21.93
C ALA A 620 -25.66 46.28 21.44
N LEU A 621 -26.95 46.18 21.12
CA LEU A 621 -27.58 44.97 20.62
C LEU A 621 -27.10 44.62 19.21
N LEU A 622 -26.91 45.61 18.34
CA LEU A 622 -26.27 45.47 17.02
C LEU A 622 -24.85 44.90 17.13
N VAL A 623 -24.00 45.51 17.95
CA VAL A 623 -22.61 45.08 18.14
C VAL A 623 -22.55 43.68 18.77
N GLY A 624 -23.37 43.43 19.80
CA GLY A 624 -23.45 42.14 20.46
C GLY A 624 -23.93 41.02 19.54
N ALA A 625 -24.99 41.26 18.75
CA ALA A 625 -25.50 40.30 17.77
C ALA A 625 -24.47 40.00 16.68
N PHE A 626 -23.79 41.03 16.15
CA PHE A 626 -22.73 40.85 15.16
C PHE A 626 -21.53 40.07 15.73
N ALA A 627 -21.10 40.36 16.96
CA ALA A 627 -20.03 39.62 17.63
C ALA A 627 -20.42 38.16 17.88
N LEU A 628 -21.66 37.90 18.29
CA LEU A 628 -22.16 36.54 18.52
C LEU A 628 -22.28 35.74 17.21
N MET A 629 -22.78 36.38 16.15
CA MET A 629 -22.86 35.82 14.80
C MET A 629 -21.47 35.42 14.29
N THR A 630 -20.50 36.34 14.34
CA THR A 630 -19.14 36.07 13.89
C THR A 630 -18.46 34.98 14.72
N LEU A 631 -18.67 34.94 16.03
CA LEU A 631 -18.16 33.87 16.90
C LEU A 631 -18.80 32.51 16.58
N LYS A 632 -20.14 32.46 16.42
CA LYS A 632 -20.89 31.25 16.04
C LYS A 632 -20.42 30.72 14.69
N MET A 633 -20.34 31.59 13.68
CA MET A 633 -19.88 31.23 12.34
C MET A 633 -18.43 30.77 12.34
N ARG A 634 -17.53 31.47 13.05
CA ARG A 634 -16.12 31.06 13.16
C ARG A 634 -15.99 29.69 13.83
N ARG A 635 -16.75 29.43 14.89
CA ARG A 635 -16.75 28.13 15.57
C ARG A 635 -17.27 27.00 14.67
N ARG A 636 -18.24 27.29 13.79
CA ARG A 636 -18.87 26.31 12.91
C ARG A 636 -18.06 26.05 11.64
N LEU A 637 -17.48 27.08 11.03
CA LEU A 637 -16.86 27.04 9.70
C LEU A 637 -15.33 26.95 9.72
N SER A 638 -14.72 26.95 10.91
CA SER A 638 -13.29 26.71 11.09
C SER A 638 -13.04 25.63 12.13
N HIS A 639 -12.16 24.67 11.81
CA HIS A 639 -11.71 23.68 12.77
C HIS A 639 -10.57 24.26 13.63
N ARG A 640 -10.82 24.46 14.93
CA ARG A 640 -9.73 24.52 15.92
C ARG A 640 -9.64 23.16 16.58
N ALA A 641 -8.59 22.40 16.27
CA ALA A 641 -8.12 21.40 17.21
C ALA A 641 -7.86 22.13 18.52
N GLN A 642 -8.51 21.70 19.60
CA GLN A 642 -8.16 22.19 20.94
C GLN A 642 -6.68 21.86 21.13
N ARG A 643 -5.83 22.90 21.30
CA ARG A 643 -4.46 22.69 21.80
C ARG A 643 -4.59 21.84 23.06
N PRO A 644 -3.90 20.70 23.20
CA PRO A 644 -3.88 20.01 24.48
C PRO A 644 -3.35 21.03 25.49
N LEU A 645 -4.17 21.30 26.51
CA LEU A 645 -3.74 22.02 27.70
C LEU A 645 -2.41 21.38 28.13
N ARG A 646 -1.33 22.15 28.09
CA ARG A 646 -0.06 21.79 28.74
C ARG A 646 -0.39 21.62 30.23
N ALA A 647 -0.80 20.42 30.62
CA ALA A 647 -0.87 20.03 32.00
C ALA A 647 0.55 20.15 32.52
N ALA A 648 0.74 21.14 33.40
CA ALA A 648 1.99 21.43 34.04
C ALA A 648 2.51 20.16 34.72
N VAL A 649 3.49 19.50 34.11
CA VAL A 649 4.40 18.60 34.83
C VAL A 649 5.31 19.50 35.67
N ARG A 650 4.75 20.01 36.77
CA ARG A 650 5.49 20.61 37.88
C ARG A 650 4.94 20.03 39.17
N GLY A 651 5.71 19.09 39.70
CA GLY A 651 5.78 18.84 41.15
C GLY A 651 4.86 17.74 41.68
N ARG A 652 5.42 16.54 41.85
CA ARG A 652 5.47 15.88 43.16
C ARG A 652 6.49 14.72 43.14
N ARG A 653 7.75 15.07 43.40
CA ARG A 653 8.64 14.20 44.16
C ARG A 653 8.26 14.36 45.64
N ARG A 654 7.50 13.41 46.16
CA ARG A 654 7.44 12.97 47.58
C ARG A 654 7.17 11.46 47.46
N GLY A 655 7.98 10.53 47.93
CA GLY A 655 8.73 10.53 49.18
C GLY A 655 7.90 9.84 50.27
N SER A 656 7.76 8.51 50.17
CA SER A 656 7.40 7.52 51.23
C SER A 656 7.35 6.15 50.53
N GLY A 657 8.11 5.11 50.88
CA GLY A 657 8.56 4.68 52.19
C GLY A 657 7.48 3.80 52.84
N GLY A 658 7.66 2.47 52.80
CA GLY A 658 7.04 1.53 53.76
C GLY A 658 6.11 0.43 53.21
N SER A 659 6.57 -0.82 53.33
CA SER A 659 5.87 -2.10 53.65
C SER A 659 4.41 -2.31 53.18
N ARG A 660 4.02 -3.42 52.55
CA ARG A 660 4.29 -4.84 52.80
C ARG A 660 4.14 -5.62 51.50
#